data_AF-A0A9X1SJ68-F1
#
_entry.id   AF-A0A9X1SJ68-F1
#
_cell.length_a   1.000
_cell.length_b   1.000
_cell.length_c   1.000
_cell.angle_alpha   90.00
_cell.angle_beta   90.00
_cell.angle_gamma   90.00
#
_symmetry.space_group_name_H-M   'P 1'
#
loop_
_entity.id
_entity.type
_entity.pdbx_description
1 polymer ?
#
loop_
_entity_poly.entity_id
_entity_poly.type
_entity_poly.pdbx_seq_one_letter_code
_entity_poly.pdbx_strand_id
1 'polypeptide(L)'
;MALFVWRGDARPKAQVVHVTAEFVEAGDVCTLTINRKAISFAALSSSVVPIYEGLVAAIEASDVQELADITAEVVSDASPPYLKLTGAGDGRPFTVTAAASNGSLGNVSVATTTSSYAGANEKQQIGMPSGVTGGTFTLSFDGETTGSIAYNASAATVQSALETLANIDSGDVEVSGSSGGPWVVEFKQAYAATDVSLITIDSSSLTAGTVSVVETLKGQGGTNEIIRVTMAKSSSTPSGTPLEYGMAFGSSNYIFRWKDFSELDTAAKFKTAMQEHASINSSNVNVTLVSSSGGFERVYDVEFTGSLGGANWSIMFFDESGYGTGTGLTTLQNGSATGTNEQQLVSLSGSPSGGTFTLGYSGQTTGPIAYNASAATLQTALESLSNIGSGDVVVSGSAPNWTIDFDGDLAAQDVPLLTGNGASLTGGAGSIETTQLAASPVNEKQTVSLSTGVTGGTFTLTYAGQTTGNISYAAAASTVETALEALSNIDAVAVSGSSGGPWIVEFQGSLAATNVASLIGDGGNLTGDDSQTLSITTVTTPTGPHHWSEAANWDQNSVPVTGADVRIENSSSDILYGLDQSAVTLQSLDVRASYSGSIGLPDVNAAGFFEYLPTHLAIGATTVRIGEGEGNGSPQIRLDSGAEQAEITVWGTGSPASSTGYALEWIGTHAANVLTVYKGTVGVAMCGGEVATLDSLDVSFISSRDSDALVYLGDGVTVGSIVKNGGELVIAGRSGGNITSIQSSAGEVQLRGTDGVESLTVEGGDFYYWSTGTLAAGAVISGDGQLIFDGDLRPKTVAGTISVFGDSAGVIDSAEVVNVDGYLSLHFQGTSRFADLGGDIIISRGTAAEGEEEVSVTLYAAAMQMVSVAVDSELESIAAKLATESYSHPSGKLEADIIQIDVIAPTADLSVHDASNDTDGQTVAADATEYFPVAGSAATALRLITETTADVLLKIYYK
;
A
#
# COMPACT_ATOMS: atom_id res chain seq x y z
N MET A 1 7.44 -15.35 -62.44
CA MET A 1 7.24 -14.96 -61.03
C MET A 1 8.40 -14.07 -60.63
N ALA A 2 8.17 -13.14 -59.70
CA ALA A 2 9.21 -12.24 -59.23
C ALA A 2 9.93 -12.92 -58.05
N LEU A 3 11.25 -13.07 -58.15
CA LEU A 3 12.10 -13.60 -57.08
C LEU A 3 12.54 -12.45 -56.17
N PHE A 4 12.26 -12.56 -54.88
CA PHE A 4 12.68 -11.60 -53.86
C PHE A 4 13.81 -12.19 -53.03
N VAL A 5 14.88 -11.43 -52.85
CA VAL A 5 16.05 -11.83 -52.05
C VAL A 5 16.18 -10.94 -50.82
N TRP A 6 16.26 -11.56 -49.64
CA TRP A 6 16.45 -10.86 -48.38
C TRP A 6 17.86 -10.25 -48.29
N ARG A 7 17.94 -8.94 -48.00
CA ARG A 7 19.20 -8.24 -47.69
C ARG A 7 19.32 -7.95 -46.20
N GLY A 8 18.25 -7.41 -45.60
CA GLY A 8 18.24 -6.99 -44.21
C GLY A 8 19.17 -5.80 -43.90
N ASP A 9 19.23 -4.81 -44.80
CA ASP A 9 20.14 -3.65 -44.74
C ASP A 9 19.43 -2.28 -44.59
N ALA A 10 18.12 -2.27 -44.26
CA ALA A 10 17.38 -1.05 -44.01
C ALA A 10 17.88 -0.30 -42.77
N ARG A 11 17.73 1.04 -42.78
CA ARG A 11 18.16 1.89 -41.67
C ARG A 11 17.19 1.79 -40.49
N PRO A 12 17.69 1.60 -39.25
CA PRO A 12 16.83 1.54 -38.09
C PRO A 12 16.22 2.90 -37.75
N LYS A 13 14.95 2.90 -37.35
CA LYS A 13 14.21 4.05 -36.85
C LYS A 13 13.31 3.60 -35.71
N ALA A 14 13.42 4.26 -34.57
CA ALA A 14 12.55 4.02 -33.42
C ALA A 14 11.09 4.36 -33.73
N GLN A 15 10.16 3.55 -33.21
CA GLN A 15 8.73 3.88 -33.20
C GLN A 15 8.50 5.09 -32.30
N VAL A 16 7.65 6.03 -32.75
CA VAL A 16 7.22 7.18 -31.94
C VAL A 16 5.71 7.24 -31.94
N VAL A 17 5.14 7.36 -30.73
CA VAL A 17 3.70 7.46 -30.48
C VAL A 17 3.42 8.73 -29.70
N HIS A 18 2.35 9.44 -30.09
CA HIS A 18 1.78 10.52 -29.32
C HIS A 18 0.51 10.04 -28.61
N VAL A 19 0.39 10.37 -27.34
CA VAL A 19 -0.82 10.18 -26.54
C VAL A 19 -1.40 11.55 -26.22
N THR A 20 -2.66 11.78 -26.57
CA THR A 20 -3.42 12.97 -26.16
C THR A 20 -4.60 12.56 -25.29
N ALA A 21 -5.00 13.45 -24.40
CA ALA A 21 -6.17 13.29 -23.54
C ALA A 21 -7.16 14.44 -23.78
N GLU A 22 -8.45 14.12 -23.76
CA GLU A 22 -9.54 15.09 -23.85
C GLU A 22 -10.59 14.80 -22.77
N PHE A 23 -11.32 15.84 -22.38
CA PHE A 23 -12.42 15.78 -21.39
C PHE A 23 -12.02 15.25 -20.00
N VAL A 24 -10.74 15.37 -19.62
CA VAL A 24 -10.28 14.87 -18.32
C VAL A 24 -10.60 15.84 -17.19
N GLU A 25 -11.02 15.28 -16.07
CA GLU A 25 -11.39 15.94 -14.82
C GLU A 25 -10.49 15.46 -13.67
N ALA A 26 -10.46 16.22 -12.56
CA ALA A 26 -9.74 15.77 -11.38
C ALA A 26 -10.36 14.47 -10.85
N GLY A 27 -9.56 13.45 -10.57
CA GLY A 27 -10.01 12.13 -10.11
C GLY A 27 -9.92 11.05 -11.20
N ASP A 28 -10.00 11.41 -12.48
CA ASP A 28 -10.00 10.45 -13.59
C ASP A 28 -8.71 9.63 -13.65
N VAL A 29 -8.84 8.32 -13.83
CA VAL A 29 -7.71 7.41 -13.96
C VAL A 29 -7.39 7.19 -15.43
N CYS A 30 -6.22 7.68 -15.83
CA CYS A 30 -5.68 7.51 -17.17
C CYS A 30 -4.71 6.32 -17.17
N THR A 31 -4.99 5.28 -17.95
CA THR A 31 -4.19 4.06 -18.03
C THR A 31 -3.61 3.89 -19.43
N LEU A 32 -2.30 3.69 -19.51
CA LEU A 32 -1.60 3.23 -20.70
C LEU A 32 -1.16 1.79 -20.49
N THR A 33 -1.58 0.89 -21.36
CA THR A 33 -0.99 -0.46 -21.43
C THR A 33 0.08 -0.44 -22.51
N ILE A 34 1.34 -0.36 -22.10
CA ILE A 34 2.49 -0.43 -22.99
C ILE A 34 2.99 -1.88 -22.98
N ASN A 35 3.08 -2.49 -24.15
CA ASN A 35 3.27 -3.92 -24.30
C ASN A 35 2.18 -4.69 -23.53
N ARG A 36 2.53 -5.35 -22.42
CA ARG A 36 1.54 -6.03 -21.56
C ARG A 36 1.42 -5.39 -20.17
N LYS A 37 1.96 -4.18 -19.98
CA LYS A 37 2.08 -3.56 -18.67
C LYS A 37 1.26 -2.28 -18.61
N ALA A 38 0.31 -2.28 -17.69
CA ALA A 38 -0.52 -1.13 -17.40
C ALA A 38 0.22 -0.16 -16.47
N ILE A 39 0.34 1.08 -16.89
CA ILE A 39 0.77 2.23 -16.10
C ILE A 39 -0.46 3.12 -15.97
N SER A 40 -0.82 3.51 -14.74
CA SER A 40 -2.00 4.35 -14.48
C SER A 40 -1.63 5.58 -13.68
N PHE A 41 -2.30 6.68 -13.96
CA PHE A 41 -2.19 7.92 -13.20
C PHE A 41 -3.56 8.55 -12.98
N ALA A 42 -3.85 8.94 -11.73
CA ALA A 42 -5.08 9.66 -11.39
C ALA A 42 -4.88 11.17 -11.60
N ALA A 43 -5.69 11.77 -12.46
CA ALA A 43 -5.64 13.19 -12.79
C ALA A 43 -5.87 14.04 -11.53
N LEU A 44 -4.97 14.99 -11.29
CA LEU A 44 -5.06 15.88 -10.13
C LEU A 44 -5.89 17.14 -10.39
N SER A 45 -6.22 17.40 -11.66
CA SER A 45 -6.96 18.56 -12.14
C SER A 45 -7.49 18.28 -13.55
N SER A 46 -8.27 19.21 -14.12
CA SER A 46 -8.68 19.16 -15.53
C SER A 46 -7.58 19.56 -16.53
N SER A 47 -6.36 19.84 -16.06
CA SER A 47 -5.21 20.09 -16.92
C SER A 47 -4.57 18.78 -17.37
N VAL A 48 -4.32 18.63 -18.67
CA VAL A 48 -3.74 17.40 -19.26
C VAL A 48 -2.24 17.26 -19.03
N VAL A 49 -1.49 18.37 -18.86
CA VAL A 49 -0.02 18.33 -18.70
C VAL A 49 0.40 17.56 -17.44
N PRO A 50 -0.17 17.81 -16.25
CA PRO A 50 0.11 17.01 -15.05
C PRO A 50 -0.15 15.52 -15.20
N ILE A 51 -1.11 15.12 -16.04
CA ILE A 51 -1.41 13.70 -16.31
C ILE A 51 -0.22 13.07 -17.05
N TYR A 52 0.26 13.75 -18.10
CA TYR A 52 1.41 13.27 -18.87
C TYR A 52 2.67 13.23 -18.00
N GLU A 53 2.92 14.24 -17.17
CA GLU A 53 4.05 14.26 -16.24
C GLU A 53 3.98 13.09 -15.24
N GLY A 54 2.79 12.80 -14.72
CA GLY A 54 2.53 11.65 -13.85
C GLY A 54 2.77 10.31 -14.54
N LEU A 55 2.33 10.16 -15.79
CA LEU A 55 2.56 8.96 -16.59
C LEU A 55 4.05 8.78 -16.94
N VAL A 56 4.78 9.86 -17.27
CA VAL A 56 6.24 9.82 -17.48
C VAL A 56 6.93 9.34 -16.21
N ALA A 57 6.64 9.96 -15.07
CA ALA A 57 7.25 9.59 -13.80
C ALA A 57 6.97 8.12 -13.44
N ALA A 58 5.77 7.62 -13.73
CA ALA A 58 5.41 6.22 -13.47
C ALA A 58 6.13 5.24 -14.41
N ILE A 59 6.38 5.62 -15.67
CA ILE A 59 7.18 4.81 -16.62
C ILE A 59 8.65 4.80 -16.17
N GLU A 60 9.23 5.96 -15.87
CA GLU A 60 10.64 6.09 -15.46
C GLU A 60 10.94 5.40 -14.13
N ALA A 61 9.99 5.37 -13.20
CA ALA A 61 10.12 4.68 -11.92
C ALA A 61 9.87 3.16 -12.03
N SER A 62 9.48 2.65 -13.20
CA SER A 62 9.15 1.24 -13.37
C SER A 62 10.40 0.38 -13.50
N ASP A 63 10.57 -0.58 -12.59
CA ASP A 63 11.60 -1.63 -12.72
C ASP A 63 11.20 -2.74 -13.72
N VAL A 64 10.08 -2.56 -14.45
CA VAL A 64 9.58 -3.57 -15.38
C VAL A 64 10.41 -3.56 -16.66
N GLN A 65 11.11 -4.66 -16.89
CA GLN A 65 12.06 -4.78 -17.99
C GLN A 65 11.44 -4.64 -19.39
N GLU A 66 10.14 -4.92 -19.56
CA GLU A 66 9.38 -4.67 -20.80
C GLU A 66 9.28 -3.18 -21.17
N LEU A 67 9.50 -2.28 -20.20
CA LEU A 67 9.41 -0.83 -20.37
C LEU A 67 10.78 -0.14 -20.45
N ALA A 68 11.88 -0.88 -20.21
CA ALA A 68 13.23 -0.32 -20.14
C ALA A 68 13.67 0.39 -21.44
N ASP A 69 13.14 -0.05 -22.58
CA ASP A 69 13.46 0.50 -23.90
C ASP A 69 12.48 1.61 -24.34
N ILE A 70 11.56 2.04 -23.46
CA ILE A 70 10.58 3.09 -23.73
C ILE A 70 11.04 4.39 -23.07
N THR A 71 11.33 5.39 -23.90
CA THR A 71 11.54 6.76 -23.43
C THR A 71 10.23 7.53 -23.49
N ALA A 72 9.79 8.08 -22.36
CA ALA A 72 8.58 8.88 -22.27
C ALA A 72 8.94 10.35 -22.00
N GLU A 73 8.36 11.29 -22.76
CA GLU A 73 8.56 12.72 -22.55
C GLU A 73 7.26 13.51 -22.72
N VAL A 74 7.07 14.55 -21.91
CA VAL A 74 5.94 15.47 -22.06
C VAL A 74 6.33 16.58 -23.03
N VAL A 75 5.54 16.78 -24.08
CA VAL A 75 5.68 17.91 -25.01
C VAL A 75 4.59 18.93 -24.67
N SER A 76 4.92 19.85 -23.76
CA SER A 76 3.97 20.79 -23.15
C SER A 76 3.76 22.08 -23.95
N ASP A 77 4.67 22.41 -24.87
CA ASP A 77 4.62 23.60 -25.72
C ASP A 77 3.88 23.38 -27.06
N ALA A 78 3.49 22.14 -27.35
CA ALA A 78 2.65 21.80 -28.50
C ALA A 78 1.18 22.22 -28.30
N SER A 79 0.45 22.36 -29.41
CA SER A 79 -0.98 22.70 -29.40
C SER A 79 -1.79 21.65 -30.20
N PRO A 80 -2.50 20.72 -29.52
CA PRO A 80 -2.54 20.49 -28.07
C PRO A 80 -1.25 19.83 -27.51
N PRO A 81 -0.99 19.92 -26.19
CA PRO A 81 0.07 19.17 -25.52
C PRO A 81 -0.15 17.65 -25.62
N TYR A 82 0.95 16.88 -25.65
CA TYR A 82 0.90 15.42 -25.72
C TYR A 82 2.02 14.75 -24.94
N LEU A 83 1.81 13.48 -24.57
CA LEU A 83 2.85 12.57 -24.11
C LEU A 83 3.46 11.86 -25.33
N LYS A 84 4.78 11.92 -25.46
CA LYS A 84 5.53 11.22 -26.50
C LYS A 84 6.21 9.99 -25.93
N LEU A 85 5.92 8.83 -26.52
CA LEU A 85 6.59 7.57 -26.24
C LEU A 85 7.48 7.22 -27.43
N THR A 86 8.76 6.95 -27.16
CA THR A 86 9.76 6.56 -28.16
C THR A 86 10.32 5.19 -27.79
N GLY A 87 10.25 4.24 -28.72
CA GLY A 87 10.81 2.89 -28.55
C GLY A 87 12.31 2.84 -28.79
N ALA A 88 12.85 1.61 -28.83
CA ALA A 88 14.26 1.36 -29.03
C ALA A 88 14.79 1.88 -30.39
N GLY A 89 16.03 2.35 -30.38
CA GLY A 89 16.71 2.91 -31.55
C GLY A 89 17.04 1.90 -32.66
N ASP A 90 16.98 0.61 -32.37
CA ASP A 90 17.17 -0.50 -33.31
C ASP A 90 15.94 -0.77 -34.20
N GLY A 91 14.82 -0.10 -33.91
CA GLY A 91 13.56 -0.28 -34.61
C GLY A 91 12.68 -1.39 -34.04
N ARG A 92 12.92 -1.89 -32.83
CA ARG A 92 12.00 -2.82 -32.17
C ARG A 92 10.62 -2.16 -31.98
N PRO A 93 9.52 -2.79 -32.45
CA PRO A 93 8.17 -2.27 -32.24
C PRO A 93 7.71 -2.47 -30.79
N PHE A 94 6.83 -1.58 -30.33
CA PHE A 94 6.10 -1.74 -29.07
C PHE A 94 4.60 -1.51 -29.31
N THR A 95 3.76 -2.13 -28.48
CA THR A 95 2.32 -1.90 -28.52
C THR A 95 1.93 -0.92 -27.43
N VAL A 96 0.91 -0.10 -27.69
CA VAL A 96 0.34 0.76 -26.67
C VAL A 96 -1.16 0.88 -26.90
N THR A 97 -1.92 0.68 -25.83
CA THR A 97 -3.35 0.92 -25.78
C THR A 97 -3.65 1.84 -24.61
N ALA A 98 -4.74 2.59 -24.69
CA ALA A 98 -5.13 3.53 -23.64
C ALA A 98 -6.54 3.22 -23.16
N ALA A 99 -6.76 3.44 -21.88
CA ALA A 99 -8.07 3.47 -21.26
C ALA A 99 -8.14 4.71 -20.37
N ALA A 100 -9.31 5.33 -20.30
CA ALA A 100 -9.66 6.29 -19.28
C ALA A 100 -10.81 5.69 -18.49
N SER A 101 -10.79 5.85 -17.18
CA SER A 101 -11.95 5.54 -16.35
C SER A 101 -12.17 6.66 -15.36
N ASN A 102 -13.42 7.05 -15.22
CA ASN A 102 -13.85 8.03 -14.26
C ASN A 102 -13.52 7.55 -12.83
N GLY A 103 -12.75 8.35 -12.09
CA GLY A 103 -12.40 8.04 -10.71
C GLY A 103 -13.47 8.51 -9.74
N SER A 104 -13.60 7.82 -8.60
CA SER A 104 -14.50 8.28 -7.54
C SER A 104 -14.02 9.66 -7.03
N LEU A 105 -14.87 10.68 -7.17
CA LEU A 105 -14.63 12.04 -6.64
C LEU A 105 -14.79 12.10 -5.12
N GLY A 106 -14.75 10.95 -4.45
CA GLY A 106 -15.45 10.64 -3.20
C GLY A 106 -15.11 11.50 -1.99
N ASN A 107 -15.64 12.73 -1.96
CA ASN A 107 -15.67 13.54 -0.75
C ASN A 107 -17.02 14.24 -0.60
N VAL A 108 -17.66 14.00 0.54
CA VAL A 108 -18.86 14.66 1.03
C VAL A 108 -18.44 15.44 2.27
N SER A 109 -18.39 16.75 2.18
CA SER A 109 -17.99 17.60 3.29
C SER A 109 -19.19 18.01 4.13
N VAL A 110 -19.06 17.91 5.46
CA VAL A 110 -20.05 18.38 6.43
C VAL A 110 -19.43 19.46 7.31
N ALA A 111 -20.13 20.57 7.48
CA ALA A 111 -19.72 21.66 8.37
C ALA A 111 -20.88 22.14 9.25
N THR A 112 -20.64 22.35 10.55
CA THR A 112 -21.61 23.00 11.45
C THR A 112 -21.66 24.49 11.16
N THR A 113 -22.81 24.96 10.69
CA THR A 113 -23.05 26.36 10.29
C THR A 113 -23.80 27.17 11.36
N THR A 114 -24.42 26.50 12.34
CA THR A 114 -25.03 27.16 13.50
C THR A 114 -24.96 26.19 14.68
N SER A 115 -24.28 26.55 15.77
CA SER A 115 -24.27 25.75 17.00
C SER A 115 -25.54 25.98 17.83
N SER A 116 -26.02 24.96 18.53
CA SER A 116 -27.22 25.08 19.37
C SER A 116 -27.03 26.00 20.58
N TYR A 117 -28.11 26.65 21.02
CA TYR A 117 -28.19 27.38 22.29
C TYR A 117 -29.49 27.00 23.01
N ALA A 118 -29.44 26.66 24.30
CA ALA A 118 -30.59 26.15 25.06
C ALA A 118 -31.61 27.22 25.49
N GLY A 119 -31.38 28.49 25.13
CA GLY A 119 -32.15 29.64 25.62
C GLY A 119 -31.78 30.03 27.05
N ALA A 120 -32.17 31.23 27.47
CA ALA A 120 -31.89 31.77 28.80
C ALA A 120 -33.05 32.66 29.29
N ASN A 121 -33.43 32.53 30.57
CA ASN A 121 -34.40 33.41 31.24
C ASN A 121 -33.75 34.76 31.62
N GLU A 122 -34.53 35.83 31.71
CA GLU A 122 -34.04 37.13 32.18
C GLU A 122 -33.82 37.12 33.70
N LYS A 123 -32.73 37.75 34.16
CA LYS A 123 -32.43 37.99 35.59
C LYS A 123 -32.20 39.46 35.86
N GLN A 124 -32.81 39.96 36.93
CA GLN A 124 -32.60 41.32 37.44
C GLN A 124 -32.13 41.28 38.89
N GLN A 125 -31.16 42.12 39.26
CA GLN A 125 -30.58 42.18 40.59
C GLN A 125 -31.01 43.45 41.34
N ILE A 126 -31.40 43.28 42.59
CA ILE A 126 -31.87 44.32 43.51
C ILE A 126 -30.79 44.60 44.56
N GLY A 127 -30.32 45.84 44.64
CA GLY A 127 -29.30 46.32 45.58
C GLY A 127 -29.84 47.33 46.59
N MET A 128 -29.41 47.19 47.85
CA MET A 128 -29.70 48.16 48.93
C MET A 128 -28.61 49.23 49.05
N PRO A 129 -28.93 50.46 49.49
CA PRO A 129 -27.94 51.48 49.79
C PRO A 129 -26.95 51.00 50.87
N SER A 130 -25.68 51.40 50.76
CA SER A 130 -24.66 51.09 51.76
C SER A 130 -24.95 51.78 53.10
N GLY A 131 -24.84 51.05 54.21
CA GLY A 131 -24.99 51.62 55.56
C GLY A 131 -26.42 51.67 56.10
N VAL A 132 -27.37 51.01 55.43
CA VAL A 132 -28.74 50.86 55.93
C VAL A 132 -28.77 49.93 57.14
N THR A 133 -29.30 50.42 58.25
CA THR A 133 -29.39 49.68 59.54
C THR A 133 -30.82 49.40 59.98
N GLY A 134 -31.82 49.85 59.20
CA GLY A 134 -33.24 49.79 59.55
C GLY A 134 -34.15 50.37 58.46
N GLY A 135 -35.46 50.13 58.60
CA GLY A 135 -36.51 50.66 57.72
C GLY A 135 -37.08 49.64 56.72
N THR A 136 -37.93 50.14 55.80
CA THR A 136 -38.59 49.35 54.76
C THR A 136 -38.47 49.98 53.37
N PHE A 137 -38.59 49.18 52.32
CA PHE A 137 -38.65 49.59 50.91
C PHE A 137 -39.83 48.93 50.18
N THR A 138 -40.16 49.36 48.97
CA THR A 138 -41.13 48.69 48.07
C THR A 138 -40.54 48.48 46.68
N LEU A 139 -41.03 47.47 45.96
CA LEU A 139 -40.66 47.16 44.57
C LEU A 139 -41.87 47.37 43.66
N SER A 140 -41.69 47.87 42.43
CA SER A 140 -42.77 47.93 41.44
C SER A 140 -42.38 47.31 40.11
N PHE A 141 -43.26 46.51 39.53
CA PHE A 141 -43.11 45.84 38.24
C PHE A 141 -44.35 46.07 37.37
N ASP A 142 -44.16 46.61 36.16
CA ASP A 142 -45.22 46.95 35.20
C ASP A 142 -46.43 47.72 35.79
N GLY A 143 -46.15 48.63 36.74
CA GLY A 143 -47.13 49.54 37.34
C GLY A 143 -47.80 49.06 38.62
N GLU A 144 -47.56 47.81 39.05
CA GLU A 144 -48.01 47.27 40.34
C GLU A 144 -46.89 47.36 41.38
N THR A 145 -47.23 47.68 42.64
CA THR A 145 -46.26 47.92 43.73
C THR A 145 -46.48 46.95 44.89
N THR A 146 -45.41 46.39 45.43
CA THR A 146 -45.47 45.46 46.56
C THR A 146 -45.88 46.17 47.86
N GLY A 147 -46.30 45.39 48.87
CA GLY A 147 -46.30 45.88 50.26
C GLY A 147 -44.89 46.21 50.75
N SER A 148 -44.79 46.83 51.94
CA SER A 148 -43.51 47.17 52.55
C SER A 148 -42.65 45.93 52.84
N ILE A 149 -41.42 45.93 52.35
CA ILE A 149 -40.40 44.89 52.55
C ILE A 149 -39.35 45.41 53.53
N ALA A 150 -38.98 44.63 54.54
CA ALA A 150 -37.94 45.00 55.50
C ALA A 150 -36.56 45.05 54.84
N TYR A 151 -35.70 46.00 55.25
CA TYR A 151 -34.36 46.19 54.68
C TYR A 151 -33.48 44.92 54.73
N ASN A 152 -33.70 44.02 55.69
CA ASN A 152 -32.97 42.77 55.90
C ASN A 152 -33.77 41.51 55.50
N ALA A 153 -34.80 41.66 54.66
CA ALA A 153 -35.66 40.56 54.22
C ALA A 153 -34.86 39.41 53.58
N SER A 154 -35.33 38.17 53.76
CA SER A 154 -34.78 37.01 53.04
C SER A 154 -35.20 37.02 51.57
N ALA A 155 -34.46 36.33 50.70
CA ALA A 155 -34.85 36.18 49.29
C ALA A 155 -36.28 35.59 49.15
N ALA A 156 -36.64 34.61 49.97
CA ALA A 156 -38.00 34.06 49.99
C ALA A 156 -39.06 35.11 50.36
N THR A 157 -38.75 36.03 51.26
CA THR A 157 -39.65 37.14 51.62
C THR A 157 -39.82 38.13 50.47
N VAL A 158 -38.74 38.42 49.74
CA VAL A 158 -38.79 39.27 48.54
C VAL A 158 -39.58 38.57 47.42
N GLN A 159 -39.38 37.27 47.23
CA GLN A 159 -40.16 36.46 46.28
C GLN A 159 -41.65 36.49 46.61
N SER A 160 -42.03 36.20 47.86
CA SER A 160 -43.44 36.25 48.27
C SER A 160 -44.04 37.65 48.12
N ALA A 161 -43.25 38.72 48.24
CA ALA A 161 -43.75 40.07 47.99
C ALA A 161 -44.00 40.32 46.49
N LEU A 162 -43.11 39.87 45.60
CA LEU A 162 -43.30 39.97 44.15
C LEU A 162 -44.45 39.11 43.64
N GLU A 163 -44.62 37.88 44.15
CA GLU A 163 -45.72 36.97 43.81
C GLU A 163 -47.10 37.44 44.37
N THR A 164 -47.15 38.58 45.08
CA THR A 164 -48.44 39.21 45.48
C THR A 164 -48.91 40.28 44.50
N LEU A 165 -48.09 40.65 43.52
CA LEU A 165 -48.49 41.57 42.46
C LEU A 165 -49.49 40.86 41.53
N ALA A 166 -50.52 41.58 41.07
CA ALA A 166 -51.60 40.97 40.27
C ALA A 166 -51.14 40.46 38.89
N ASN A 167 -49.94 40.84 38.46
CA ASN A 167 -49.31 40.48 37.19
C ASN A 167 -48.18 39.45 37.34
N ILE A 168 -47.92 38.91 38.54
CA ILE A 168 -46.91 37.86 38.77
C ILE A 168 -47.58 36.69 39.50
N ASP A 169 -47.77 35.56 38.83
CA ASP A 169 -48.30 34.35 39.45
C ASP A 169 -47.21 33.59 40.23
N SER A 170 -47.62 32.67 41.10
CA SER A 170 -46.68 31.84 41.86
C SER A 170 -45.81 30.99 40.92
N GLY A 171 -44.48 31.13 41.04
CA GLY A 171 -43.51 30.46 40.17
C GLY A 171 -43.12 31.21 38.89
N ASP A 172 -43.74 32.36 38.60
CA ASP A 172 -43.30 33.27 37.52
C ASP A 172 -41.99 33.98 37.84
N VAL A 173 -41.65 34.09 39.12
CA VAL A 173 -40.35 34.63 39.57
C VAL A 173 -39.72 33.71 40.62
N GLU A 174 -38.40 33.59 40.55
CA GLU A 174 -37.60 32.93 41.59
C GLU A 174 -36.56 33.92 42.11
N VAL A 175 -36.57 34.20 43.41
CA VAL A 175 -35.63 35.15 44.01
C VAL A 175 -34.57 34.42 44.82
N SER A 176 -33.31 34.72 44.54
CA SER A 176 -32.15 34.19 45.25
C SER A 176 -31.31 35.33 45.85
N GLY A 177 -30.44 35.02 46.80
CA GLY A 177 -29.57 36.00 47.47
C GLY A 177 -29.61 35.94 48.99
N SER A 178 -28.70 36.67 49.63
CA SER A 178 -28.60 36.74 51.09
C SER A 178 -29.69 37.63 51.69
N SER A 179 -30.04 37.40 52.96
CA SER A 179 -30.91 38.32 53.69
C SER A 179 -30.29 39.72 53.76
N GLY A 180 -31.04 40.75 53.34
CA GLY A 180 -30.54 42.13 53.21
C GLY A 180 -29.89 42.47 51.86
N GLY A 181 -29.88 41.52 50.93
CA GLY A 181 -29.46 41.72 49.55
C GLY A 181 -27.95 41.56 49.30
N PRO A 182 -27.51 41.65 48.03
CA PRO A 182 -28.37 41.84 46.85
C PRO A 182 -29.20 40.59 46.55
N TRP A 183 -30.40 40.79 45.98
CA TRP A 183 -31.29 39.70 45.56
C TRP A 183 -31.32 39.62 44.03
N VAL A 184 -31.31 38.42 43.47
CA VAL A 184 -31.47 38.18 42.03
C VAL A 184 -32.83 37.57 41.78
N VAL A 185 -33.65 38.24 40.98
CA VAL A 185 -34.96 37.80 40.51
C VAL A 185 -34.78 37.17 39.12
N GLU A 186 -35.05 35.88 38.99
CA GLU A 186 -35.14 35.17 37.72
C GLU A 186 -36.61 35.11 37.27
N PHE A 187 -36.90 35.58 36.07
CA PHE A 187 -38.24 35.55 35.47
C PHE A 187 -38.44 34.23 34.70
N LYS A 188 -39.46 33.46 35.08
CA LYS A 188 -39.73 32.09 34.65
C LYS A 188 -41.14 31.98 34.07
N GLN A 189 -41.54 30.77 33.70
CA GLN A 189 -42.91 30.42 33.31
C GLN A 189 -43.50 31.37 32.26
N ALA A 190 -44.50 32.20 32.60
CA ALA A 190 -45.13 33.13 31.67
C ALA A 190 -44.13 34.14 31.05
N TYR A 191 -43.01 34.36 31.73
CA TYR A 191 -41.91 35.26 31.33
C TYR A 191 -40.64 34.50 30.90
N ALA A 192 -40.70 33.19 30.69
CA ALA A 192 -39.54 32.39 30.30
C ALA A 192 -39.02 32.79 28.91
N ALA A 193 -37.71 32.99 28.79
CA ALA A 193 -37.02 33.39 27.55
C ALA A 193 -37.61 34.64 26.83
N THR A 194 -38.31 35.51 27.56
CA THR A 194 -38.80 36.82 27.08
C THR A 194 -38.12 37.97 27.79
N ASP A 195 -37.82 39.05 27.06
CA ASP A 195 -37.31 40.31 27.62
C ASP A 195 -38.42 41.03 28.40
N VAL A 196 -38.16 41.41 29.65
CA VAL A 196 -39.12 42.00 30.60
C VAL A 196 -38.65 43.36 31.13
N SER A 197 -39.59 44.23 31.49
CA SER A 197 -39.29 45.56 32.04
C SER A 197 -38.47 45.50 33.34
N LEU A 198 -37.61 46.49 33.58
CA LEU A 198 -36.90 46.62 34.85
C LEU A 198 -37.84 46.86 36.04
N ILE A 199 -37.63 46.13 37.14
CA ILE A 199 -38.23 46.43 38.45
C ILE A 199 -37.73 47.82 38.91
N THR A 200 -38.58 48.56 39.60
CA THR A 200 -38.23 49.84 40.24
C THR A 200 -38.29 49.74 41.76
N ILE A 201 -37.53 50.57 42.48
CA ILE A 201 -37.42 50.53 43.95
C ILE A 201 -37.70 51.91 44.58
N ASP A 202 -38.55 51.95 45.62
CA ASP A 202 -38.68 53.10 46.51
C ASP A 202 -38.02 52.78 47.87
N SER A 203 -36.99 53.56 48.20
CA SER A 203 -36.13 53.39 49.38
C SER A 203 -36.21 54.56 50.36
N SER A 204 -37.20 55.44 50.20
CA SER A 204 -37.37 56.67 51.00
C SER A 204 -37.58 56.44 52.50
N SER A 205 -38.02 55.24 52.90
CA SER A 205 -38.29 54.86 54.30
C SER A 205 -37.16 54.07 54.98
N LEU A 206 -35.95 54.11 54.41
CA LEU A 206 -34.73 53.49 54.99
C LEU A 206 -33.96 54.47 55.89
N THR A 207 -33.39 53.97 56.99
CA THR A 207 -32.41 54.73 57.78
C THR A 207 -31.04 54.59 57.14
N ALA A 208 -30.40 55.70 56.78
CA ALA A 208 -29.01 55.66 56.32
C ALA A 208 -28.18 56.78 56.95
N GLY A 209 -27.01 56.39 57.45
CA GLY A 209 -25.94 57.33 57.73
C GLY A 209 -24.92 56.81 58.75
N THR A 210 -23.66 56.84 58.32
CA THR A 210 -22.48 56.83 59.18
C THR A 210 -21.70 58.13 58.93
N VAL A 211 -21.10 58.71 59.97
CA VAL A 211 -20.16 59.82 59.82
C VAL A 211 -18.78 59.20 59.73
N SER A 212 -18.07 59.44 58.62
CA SER A 212 -16.67 59.05 58.49
C SER A 212 -15.79 60.26 58.72
N VAL A 213 -14.79 60.12 59.58
CA VAL A 213 -13.67 61.06 59.67
C VAL A 213 -12.44 60.33 59.16
N VAL A 214 -11.70 60.96 58.27
CA VAL A 214 -10.48 60.40 57.69
C VAL A 214 -9.38 61.45 57.74
N GLU A 215 -8.19 61.08 58.18
CA GLU A 215 -7.00 61.92 58.10
C GLU A 215 -6.60 62.07 56.62
N THR A 216 -6.60 63.30 56.12
CA THR A 216 -6.28 63.61 54.72
C THR A 216 -4.85 64.11 54.52
N LEU A 217 -4.23 64.65 55.57
CA LEU A 217 -2.81 65.02 55.57
C LEU A 217 -2.27 64.83 56.98
N LYS A 218 -1.22 64.01 57.16
CA LYS A 218 -0.57 63.78 58.45
C LYS A 218 0.42 64.89 58.79
N GLY A 219 0.43 65.38 60.03
CA GLY A 219 1.45 66.34 60.46
C GLY A 219 2.83 65.69 60.67
N GLN A 220 3.93 66.28 60.16
CA GLN A 220 5.31 65.72 60.21
C GLN A 220 6.43 66.79 60.21
N GLY A 221 7.64 66.43 60.70
CA GLY A 221 8.89 67.26 60.65
C GLY A 221 9.78 67.03 59.40
N GLY A 222 10.83 67.86 59.16
CA GLY A 222 11.64 67.92 57.91
C GLY A 222 12.63 66.77 57.57
N THR A 223 13.32 66.79 56.40
CA THR A 223 14.08 65.66 55.78
C THR A 223 15.50 65.97 55.20
N ASN A 224 16.35 64.94 54.93
CA ASN A 224 17.69 65.01 54.27
C ASN A 224 17.68 64.68 52.75
N GLU A 225 18.72 65.07 52.01
CA GLU A 225 18.88 64.71 50.58
C GLU A 225 19.53 63.33 50.37
N ILE A 226 19.00 62.54 49.42
CA ILE A 226 19.56 61.26 48.97
C ILE A 226 19.72 61.27 47.44
N ILE A 227 20.90 60.90 46.94
CA ILE A 227 21.19 60.81 45.49
C ILE A 227 21.69 59.41 45.13
N ARG A 228 21.16 58.84 44.06
CA ARG A 228 21.64 57.60 43.45
C ARG A 228 22.71 57.89 42.40
N VAL A 229 23.83 57.18 42.51
CA VAL A 229 25.01 57.28 41.65
C VAL A 229 25.18 55.96 40.90
N THR A 230 25.18 56.00 39.57
CA THR A 230 25.38 54.81 38.73
C THR A 230 26.65 54.94 37.89
N MET A 231 27.49 53.91 37.94
CA MET A 231 28.72 53.79 37.18
C MET A 231 28.71 52.49 36.37
N ALA A 232 29.05 52.56 35.09
CA ALA A 232 29.08 51.39 34.23
C ALA A 232 30.33 51.40 33.33
N LYS A 233 30.95 50.22 33.17
CA LYS A 233 31.95 49.95 32.15
C LYS A 233 31.33 49.18 30.98
N SER A 234 31.83 49.39 29.76
CA SER A 234 31.32 48.64 28.60
C SER A 234 31.62 47.13 28.72
N SER A 235 30.67 46.28 28.33
CA SER A 235 30.85 44.83 28.23
C SER A 235 31.88 44.42 27.15
N SER A 236 32.22 45.33 26.24
CA SER A 236 33.24 45.13 25.21
C SER A 236 34.65 45.57 25.63
N THR A 237 34.86 45.98 26.89
CA THR A 237 36.18 46.45 27.36
C THR A 237 37.16 45.28 27.48
N PRO A 238 38.33 45.31 26.82
CA PRO A 238 39.34 44.25 26.93
C PRO A 238 39.85 44.09 28.38
N SER A 239 40.07 42.84 28.79
CA SER A 239 40.64 42.50 30.10
C SER A 239 42.03 43.13 30.28
N GLY A 240 42.25 43.83 31.39
CA GLY A 240 43.52 44.51 31.71
C GLY A 240 43.62 45.98 31.27
N THR A 241 42.56 46.56 30.70
CA THR A 241 42.50 48.00 30.37
C THR A 241 42.11 48.79 31.63
N PRO A 242 42.87 49.83 32.05
CA PRO A 242 42.50 50.66 33.20
C PRO A 242 41.13 51.33 32.97
N LEU A 243 40.23 51.21 33.96
CA LEU A 243 38.86 51.76 33.88
C LEU A 243 38.67 52.81 34.96
N GLU A 244 39.24 53.98 34.70
CA GLU A 244 39.38 55.05 35.68
C GLU A 244 38.14 55.96 35.73
N TYR A 245 37.61 56.22 36.94
CA TYR A 245 36.46 57.10 37.17
C TYR A 245 36.85 58.38 37.93
N GLY A 246 36.16 59.47 37.58
CA GLY A 246 36.22 60.74 38.29
C GLY A 246 34.84 61.27 38.62
N MET A 247 34.65 61.67 39.88
CA MET A 247 33.46 62.39 40.35
C MET A 247 33.86 63.69 41.03
N ALA A 248 33.07 64.75 40.88
CA ALA A 248 33.24 65.98 41.65
C ALA A 248 31.98 66.37 42.41
N PHE A 249 32.23 67.08 43.50
CA PHE A 249 31.25 67.73 44.35
C PHE A 249 31.35 69.23 44.06
N GLY A 250 30.40 69.76 43.28
CA GLY A 250 30.55 71.07 42.67
C GLY A 250 31.59 71.14 41.54
N SER A 251 31.79 72.32 40.99
CA SER A 251 32.28 72.52 39.61
C SER A 251 33.80 72.41 39.36
N SER A 252 34.60 71.88 40.30
CA SER A 252 36.04 71.54 40.11
C SER A 252 36.66 70.78 41.29
N ASN A 253 35.88 70.38 42.31
CA ASN A 253 36.40 69.72 43.50
C ASN A 253 36.14 68.23 43.45
N TYR A 254 37.20 67.46 43.24
CA TYR A 254 37.07 66.03 43.05
C TYR A 254 36.71 65.32 44.35
N ILE A 255 35.68 64.50 44.23
CA ILE A 255 35.28 63.50 45.22
C ILE A 255 36.31 62.38 45.20
N PHE A 256 36.66 61.87 44.02
CA PHE A 256 37.81 61.00 43.75
C PHE A 256 38.14 61.06 42.24
N ARG A 257 39.38 60.72 41.84
CA ARG A 257 39.83 60.62 40.44
C ARG A 257 40.72 59.40 40.21
N TRP A 258 40.74 58.93 38.97
CA TRP A 258 41.64 57.88 38.49
C TRP A 258 41.54 56.56 39.25
N LYS A 259 40.38 56.30 39.86
CA LYS A 259 40.10 55.04 40.56
C LYS A 259 39.66 54.00 39.56
N ASP A 260 40.29 52.84 39.57
CA ASP A 260 39.84 51.73 38.74
C ASP A 260 38.46 51.25 39.20
N PHE A 261 37.62 50.78 38.27
CA PHE A 261 36.28 50.26 38.55
C PHE A 261 36.27 49.24 39.72
N SER A 262 37.30 48.40 39.82
CA SER A 262 37.43 47.38 40.88
C SER A 262 37.77 47.97 42.26
N GLU A 263 38.32 49.19 42.31
CA GLU A 263 38.60 49.89 43.57
C GLU A 263 37.34 50.47 44.20
N LEU A 264 36.24 50.56 43.45
CA LEU A 264 34.98 51.11 43.92
C LEU A 264 33.93 50.04 44.27
N ASP A 265 34.25 48.76 44.18
CA ASP A 265 33.30 47.62 44.22
C ASP A 265 32.37 47.50 45.44
N THR A 266 32.62 48.21 46.55
CA THR A 266 31.76 48.16 47.74
C THR A 266 31.34 49.56 48.21
N ALA A 267 30.21 49.65 48.90
CA ALA A 267 29.73 50.91 49.48
C ALA A 267 30.77 51.57 50.39
N ALA A 268 31.50 50.76 51.15
CA ALA A 268 32.57 51.24 52.03
C ALA A 268 33.73 51.82 51.23
N LYS A 269 34.18 51.13 50.17
CA LYS A 269 35.24 51.62 49.30
C LYS A 269 34.82 52.90 48.57
N PHE A 270 33.59 52.96 48.08
CA PHE A 270 33.03 54.15 47.46
C PHE A 270 32.94 55.31 48.47
N LYS A 271 32.43 55.08 49.68
CA LYS A 271 32.39 56.07 50.77
C LYS A 271 33.79 56.57 51.13
N THR A 272 34.76 55.68 51.23
CA THR A 272 36.16 56.05 51.49
C THR A 272 36.73 56.88 50.33
N ALA A 273 36.43 56.51 49.09
CA ALA A 273 36.82 57.33 47.94
C ALA A 273 36.17 58.72 48.02
N MET A 274 34.89 58.83 48.41
CA MET A 274 34.22 60.13 48.57
C MET A 274 34.86 61.03 49.63
N GLN A 275 35.48 60.43 50.64
CA GLN A 275 36.17 61.15 51.72
C GLN A 275 37.55 61.68 51.29
N GLU A 276 38.00 61.45 50.06
CA GLU A 276 39.14 62.17 49.51
C GLU A 276 38.82 63.69 49.38
N HIS A 277 37.54 64.08 49.39
CA HIS A 277 37.12 65.47 49.47
C HIS A 277 37.02 66.01 50.91
N ALA A 278 37.63 67.17 51.17
CA ALA A 278 37.80 67.72 52.52
C ALA A 278 36.48 68.02 53.29
N SER A 279 35.37 68.30 52.60
CA SER A 279 34.07 68.57 53.24
C SER A 279 33.29 67.31 53.60
N ILE A 280 33.72 66.14 53.12
CA ILE A 280 33.03 64.87 53.32
C ILE A 280 33.80 64.04 54.36
N ASN A 281 33.11 63.60 55.40
CA ASN A 281 33.67 62.73 56.43
C ASN A 281 32.71 61.57 56.73
N SER A 282 33.09 60.67 57.64
CA SER A 282 32.30 59.48 57.95
C SER A 282 30.91 59.75 58.51
N SER A 283 30.66 60.96 59.05
CA SER A 283 29.48 61.32 59.83
C SER A 283 28.50 62.23 59.10
N ASN A 284 28.86 62.77 57.93
CA ASN A 284 27.97 63.65 57.14
C ASN A 284 27.63 63.10 55.75
N VAL A 285 28.06 61.87 55.46
CA VAL A 285 27.61 61.12 54.29
C VAL A 285 27.39 59.67 54.66
N ASN A 286 26.29 59.08 54.19
CA ASN A 286 26.06 57.65 54.22
C ASN A 286 25.97 57.13 52.79
N VAL A 287 26.66 56.03 52.51
CA VAL A 287 26.66 55.40 51.20
C VAL A 287 26.21 53.97 51.34
N THR A 288 25.29 53.56 50.48
CA THR A 288 24.79 52.20 50.37
C THR A 288 25.00 51.70 48.95
N LEU A 289 25.57 50.51 48.77
CA LEU A 289 25.66 49.86 47.45
C LEU A 289 24.31 49.23 47.16
N VAL A 290 23.64 49.72 46.12
CA VAL A 290 22.31 49.27 45.69
C VAL A 290 22.42 48.03 44.82
N SER A 291 23.36 48.01 43.87
CA SER A 291 23.59 46.85 43.01
C SER A 291 24.98 46.82 42.40
N SER A 292 25.49 45.61 42.19
CA SER A 292 26.79 45.36 41.54
C SER A 292 26.70 44.27 40.45
N SER A 293 25.61 44.30 39.67
CA SER A 293 25.20 43.28 38.71
C SER A 293 26.20 43.07 37.57
N GLY A 294 26.42 41.81 37.17
CA GLY A 294 27.11 41.45 35.91
C GLY A 294 28.60 41.77 35.81
N GLY A 295 29.22 42.35 36.84
CA GLY A 295 30.64 42.74 36.82
C GLY A 295 30.95 43.98 35.99
N PHE A 296 29.94 44.63 35.40
CA PHE A 296 30.10 45.81 34.52
C PHE A 296 29.38 47.07 35.03
N GLU A 297 28.47 46.99 36.01
CA GLU A 297 27.77 48.16 36.57
C GLU A 297 27.77 48.16 38.10
N ARG A 298 27.83 49.37 38.70
CA ARG A 298 27.73 49.63 40.14
C ARG A 298 26.80 50.81 40.40
N VAL A 299 25.86 50.64 41.33
CA VAL A 299 24.87 51.65 41.73
C VAL A 299 24.95 51.88 43.23
N TYR A 300 25.03 53.13 43.67
CA TYR A 300 25.08 53.53 45.08
C TYR A 300 24.01 54.56 45.40
N ASP A 301 23.47 54.54 46.61
CA ASP A 301 22.70 55.64 47.17
C ASP A 301 23.55 56.39 48.20
N VAL A 302 23.59 57.70 48.07
CA VAL A 302 24.38 58.62 48.88
C VAL A 302 23.42 59.56 49.59
N GLU A 303 23.31 59.44 50.92
CA GLU A 303 22.57 60.36 51.77
C GLU A 303 23.51 61.39 52.39
N PHE A 304 23.19 62.67 52.20
CA PHE A 304 23.87 63.78 52.86
C PHE A 304 23.23 64.05 54.21
N THR A 305 23.99 63.82 55.26
CA THR A 305 23.51 63.86 56.65
C THR A 305 24.30 64.86 57.48
N GLY A 306 23.89 65.05 58.74
CA GLY A 306 24.60 65.89 59.69
C GLY A 306 24.77 67.31 59.15
N SER A 307 26.02 67.78 59.06
CA SER A 307 26.31 69.14 58.56
C SER A 307 26.00 69.36 57.08
N LEU A 308 25.71 68.30 56.32
CA LEU A 308 25.26 68.37 54.93
C LEU A 308 23.75 68.07 54.80
N GLY A 309 23.06 67.73 55.89
CA GLY A 309 21.63 67.39 55.89
C GLY A 309 20.71 68.61 55.73
N GLY A 310 19.46 68.37 55.33
CA GLY A 310 18.44 69.42 55.16
C GLY A 310 18.61 70.37 53.98
N ALA A 311 19.59 70.13 53.09
CA ALA A 311 19.84 70.90 51.86
C ALA A 311 20.22 69.99 50.69
N ASN A 312 20.15 70.51 49.46
CA ASN A 312 20.49 69.78 48.23
C ASN A 312 21.90 70.13 47.71
N TRP A 313 22.62 69.12 47.20
CA TRP A 313 24.01 69.20 46.76
C TRP A 313 24.23 68.69 45.34
N SER A 314 25.11 69.34 44.59
CA SER A 314 25.39 69.01 43.18
C SER A 314 26.62 68.09 43.02
N ILE A 315 26.43 66.95 42.35
CA ILE A 315 27.47 65.98 41.98
C ILE A 315 27.56 65.89 40.45
N MET A 316 28.75 65.60 39.90
CA MET A 316 28.95 65.38 38.47
C MET A 316 30.06 64.36 38.16
N PHE A 317 29.93 63.64 37.04
CA PHE A 317 30.94 62.72 36.49
C PHE A 317 31.76 63.37 35.39
N PHE A 318 33.00 62.90 35.19
CA PHE A 318 33.82 63.26 34.03
C PHE A 318 34.55 62.00 33.49
N ASP A 319 34.68 61.90 32.17
CA ASP A 319 35.44 60.84 31.47
C ASP A 319 36.70 61.46 30.84
N GLU A 320 37.87 60.87 31.10
CA GLU A 320 39.16 61.33 30.54
C GLU A 320 39.92 60.22 29.78
N SER A 321 39.42 58.97 29.68
CA SER A 321 40.16 57.86 29.04
C SER A 321 39.34 56.77 28.32
N GLY A 322 38.01 56.86 28.25
CA GLY A 322 37.26 56.37 27.09
C GLY A 322 36.66 54.96 27.09
N TYR A 323 36.49 54.24 28.22
CA TYR A 323 35.67 53.00 28.26
C TYR A 323 34.87 52.74 29.56
N GLY A 324 34.94 53.64 30.54
CA GLY A 324 34.03 53.68 31.69
C GLY A 324 33.16 54.94 31.61
N THR A 325 31.84 54.80 31.64
CA THR A 325 30.91 55.94 31.61
C THR A 325 30.14 55.99 32.92
N GLY A 326 30.19 57.13 33.63
CA GLY A 326 29.21 57.43 34.67
C GLY A 326 27.87 57.69 33.98
N THR A 327 26.94 56.73 34.03
CA THR A 327 25.73 56.76 33.20
C THR A 327 24.53 57.43 33.87
N GLY A 328 24.60 57.82 35.15
CA GLY A 328 23.52 58.61 35.76
C GLY A 328 23.70 59.03 37.21
N LEU A 329 23.19 60.23 37.53
CA LEU A 329 22.92 60.73 38.87
C LEU A 329 21.41 61.00 38.99
N THR A 330 20.77 60.46 40.01
CA THR A 330 19.33 60.65 40.23
C THR A 330 19.09 61.06 41.67
N THR A 331 18.58 62.27 41.90
CA THR A 331 18.12 62.67 43.24
C THR A 331 16.89 61.85 43.61
N LEU A 332 16.99 61.05 44.67
CA LEU A 332 15.89 60.23 45.20
C LEU A 332 15.05 60.99 46.21
N GLN A 333 15.68 61.92 46.94
CA GLN A 333 15.01 62.75 47.94
C GLN A 333 15.73 64.09 48.07
N ASN A 334 14.96 65.18 48.21
CA ASN A 334 15.49 66.52 48.52
C ASN A 334 15.57 66.74 50.04
N GLY A 335 16.55 67.53 50.49
CA GLY A 335 16.61 68.04 51.87
C GLY A 335 15.65 69.22 52.09
N SER A 336 14.95 69.25 53.24
CA SER A 336 14.05 70.36 53.65
C SER A 336 13.97 70.52 55.18
N ALA A 337 13.99 71.76 55.67
CA ALA A 337 14.06 72.09 57.11
C ALA A 337 12.71 72.50 57.77
N THR A 338 11.56 72.48 57.08
CA THR A 338 10.24 72.91 57.60
C THR A 338 9.16 71.82 57.43
N GLY A 339 8.34 71.56 58.46
CA GLY A 339 7.28 70.52 58.51
C GLY A 339 5.87 70.98 58.06
N THR A 340 4.86 70.09 58.08
CA THR A 340 3.47 70.32 57.59
C THR A 340 2.40 70.12 58.69
N ASN A 341 1.32 70.91 58.70
CA ASN A 341 0.15 70.76 59.58
C ASN A 341 -0.72 69.54 59.20
N GLU A 342 -1.49 69.02 60.17
CA GLU A 342 -2.43 67.92 59.93
C GLU A 342 -3.80 68.41 59.44
N GLN A 343 -4.41 67.69 58.49
CA GLN A 343 -5.78 67.92 58.03
C GLN A 343 -6.61 66.63 58.13
N GLN A 344 -7.84 66.74 58.64
CA GLN A 344 -8.83 65.66 58.67
C GLN A 344 -10.10 66.05 57.90
N LEU A 345 -10.69 65.11 57.17
CA LEU A 345 -11.93 65.26 56.42
C LEU A 345 -13.08 64.53 57.13
N VAL A 346 -14.14 65.26 57.44
CA VAL A 346 -15.42 64.73 57.90
C VAL A 346 -16.35 64.60 56.70
N SER A 347 -16.93 63.41 56.48
CA SER A 347 -17.87 63.14 55.39
C SER A 347 -19.12 62.40 55.88
N LEU A 348 -20.29 62.77 55.35
CA LEU A 348 -21.53 62.02 55.53
C LEU A 348 -21.75 61.10 54.32
N SER A 349 -21.90 59.79 54.57
CA SER A 349 -22.15 58.80 53.51
C SER A 349 -23.63 58.38 53.46
N GLY A 350 -24.08 57.87 52.30
CA GLY A 350 -25.45 57.41 52.09
C GLY A 350 -26.43 58.44 51.52
N SER A 351 -25.96 59.61 51.08
CA SER A 351 -26.79 60.71 50.56
C SER A 351 -27.97 61.05 51.48
N PRO A 352 -27.70 61.36 52.77
CA PRO A 352 -28.77 61.63 53.73
C PRO A 352 -29.60 62.82 53.27
N SER A 353 -30.92 62.65 53.28
CA SER A 353 -31.91 63.67 52.92
C SER A 353 -32.41 64.48 54.11
N GLY A 354 -31.96 64.13 55.33
CA GLY A 354 -32.30 64.80 56.59
C GLY A 354 -31.53 64.29 57.82
N GLY A 355 -31.70 64.95 58.97
CA GLY A 355 -31.16 64.51 60.27
C GLY A 355 -30.01 65.34 60.86
N THR A 356 -29.38 64.83 61.93
CA THR A 356 -28.23 65.45 62.63
C THR A 356 -27.12 64.44 62.94
N PHE A 357 -25.89 64.93 63.13
CA PHE A 357 -24.71 64.16 63.55
C PHE A 357 -23.91 64.87 64.66
N THR A 358 -22.97 64.18 65.31
CA THR A 358 -22.02 64.79 66.27
C THR A 358 -20.57 64.40 65.97
N LEU A 359 -19.61 65.21 66.42
CA LEU A 359 -18.16 64.93 66.36
C LEU A 359 -17.56 64.84 67.77
N GLY A 360 -16.50 64.05 67.93
CA GLY A 360 -15.79 63.91 69.19
C GLY A 360 -14.27 64.01 69.06
N TYR A 361 -13.63 64.74 69.98
CA TYR A 361 -12.18 64.95 70.05
C TYR A 361 -11.67 64.65 71.47
N SER A 362 -10.71 63.73 71.59
CA SER A 362 -10.03 63.40 72.84
C SER A 362 -10.96 63.29 74.07
N GLY A 363 -12.09 62.58 73.88
CA GLY A 363 -13.06 62.29 74.94
C GLY A 363 -14.17 63.32 75.16
N GLN A 364 -14.21 64.42 74.41
CA GLN A 364 -15.32 65.39 74.42
C GLN A 364 -16.12 65.31 73.12
N THR A 365 -17.42 65.63 73.17
CA THR A 365 -18.34 65.54 72.03
C THR A 365 -19.04 66.88 71.81
N THR A 366 -19.16 67.29 70.56
CA THR A 366 -19.88 68.52 70.18
C THR A 366 -21.38 68.40 70.48
N GLY A 367 -22.08 69.54 70.49
CA GLY A 367 -23.54 69.53 70.33
C GLY A 367 -23.98 68.95 68.97
N PRO A 368 -25.28 68.70 68.76
CA PRO A 368 -25.81 68.22 67.48
C PRO A 368 -25.52 69.18 66.33
N ILE A 369 -25.02 68.65 65.21
CA ILE A 369 -24.70 69.36 63.97
C ILE A 369 -25.67 68.89 62.89
N ALA A 370 -26.34 69.81 62.20
CA ALA A 370 -27.28 69.45 61.13
C ALA A 370 -26.57 68.79 59.94
N TYR A 371 -27.23 67.84 59.25
CA TYR A 371 -26.64 67.14 58.08
C TYR A 371 -26.13 68.09 56.99
N ASN A 372 -26.70 69.30 56.91
CA ASN A 372 -26.38 70.34 55.95
C ASN A 372 -25.61 71.55 56.55
N ALA A 373 -24.94 71.39 57.69
CA ALA A 373 -24.29 72.50 58.40
C ALA A 373 -23.22 73.24 57.57
N SER A 374 -23.02 74.54 57.83
CA SER A 374 -21.92 75.30 57.22
C SER A 374 -20.59 75.00 57.92
N ALA A 375 -19.45 75.21 57.23
CA ALA A 375 -18.12 75.06 57.84
C ALA A 375 -17.95 75.91 59.11
N ALA A 376 -18.46 77.15 59.11
CA ALA A 376 -18.40 78.01 60.29
C ALA A 376 -19.18 77.42 61.50
N THR A 377 -20.34 76.84 61.25
CA THR A 377 -21.13 76.16 62.29
C THR A 377 -20.39 74.96 62.86
N LEU A 378 -19.70 74.19 62.01
CA LEU A 378 -18.90 73.04 62.44
C LEU A 378 -17.64 73.47 63.19
N GLN A 379 -16.96 74.55 62.76
CA GLN A 379 -15.81 75.13 63.46
C GLN A 379 -16.18 75.59 64.86
N THR A 380 -17.26 76.37 65.00
CA THR A 380 -17.75 76.81 66.31
C THR A 380 -18.12 75.62 67.20
N ALA A 381 -18.64 74.53 66.63
CA ALA A 381 -18.92 73.32 67.38
C ALA A 381 -17.63 72.65 67.92
N LEU A 382 -16.55 72.61 67.13
CA LEU A 382 -15.25 72.07 67.56
C LEU A 382 -14.53 72.97 68.57
N GLU A 383 -14.50 74.29 68.36
CA GLU A 383 -13.91 75.27 69.30
C GLU A 383 -14.69 75.40 70.62
N SER A 384 -15.91 74.84 70.69
CA SER A 384 -16.68 74.76 71.94
C SER A 384 -16.22 73.63 72.87
N LEU A 385 -15.39 72.70 72.37
CA LEU A 385 -14.77 71.67 73.18
C LEU A 385 -13.66 72.29 74.03
N SER A 386 -13.60 71.96 75.32
CA SER A 386 -12.65 72.63 76.23
C SER A 386 -11.17 72.30 75.97
N ASN A 387 -10.89 71.34 75.09
CA ASN A 387 -9.56 70.88 74.68
C ASN A 387 -9.17 71.28 73.24
N ILE A 388 -9.94 72.16 72.59
CA ILE A 388 -9.57 72.83 71.33
C ILE A 388 -9.70 74.34 71.58
N GLY A 389 -8.57 75.06 71.54
CA GLY A 389 -8.55 76.51 71.71
C GLY A 389 -9.07 77.25 70.48
N SER A 390 -9.40 78.53 70.65
CA SER A 390 -9.79 79.38 69.53
C SER A 390 -8.60 79.58 68.59
N GLY A 391 -8.78 79.23 67.32
CA GLY A 391 -7.71 79.29 66.32
C GLY A 391 -6.84 78.02 66.21
N ASP A 392 -7.09 76.99 67.02
CA ASP A 392 -6.37 75.71 66.90
C ASP A 392 -6.93 74.81 65.77
N VAL A 393 -8.10 75.16 65.22
CA VAL A 393 -8.69 74.50 64.06
C VAL A 393 -9.26 75.49 63.06
N VAL A 394 -9.10 75.19 61.77
CA VAL A 394 -9.75 75.92 60.68
C VAL A 394 -10.58 74.95 59.87
N VAL A 395 -11.90 75.17 59.79
CA VAL A 395 -12.81 74.31 59.01
C VAL A 395 -13.16 74.96 57.68
N SER A 396 -13.03 74.17 56.61
CA SER A 396 -13.41 74.54 55.25
C SER A 396 -14.34 73.48 54.62
N GLY A 397 -14.94 73.79 53.47
CA GLY A 397 -15.91 72.90 52.80
C GLY A 397 -17.38 73.15 53.16
N SER A 398 -18.25 72.20 52.81
CA SER A 398 -19.69 72.25 53.03
C SER A 398 -20.30 70.86 52.99
N ALA A 399 -21.45 70.66 53.64
CA ALA A 399 -22.16 69.38 53.60
C ALA A 399 -22.23 68.75 52.19
N PRO A 400 -21.98 67.44 52.07
CA PRO A 400 -21.74 66.47 53.14
C PRO A 400 -20.28 66.40 53.64
N ASN A 401 -19.36 67.25 53.16
CA ASN A 401 -17.91 67.11 53.38
C ASN A 401 -17.25 68.39 53.95
N TRP A 402 -16.53 68.27 55.06
CA TRP A 402 -15.78 69.38 55.67
C TRP A 402 -14.34 68.97 55.98
N THR A 403 -13.38 69.84 55.67
CA THR A 403 -11.96 69.64 55.99
C THR A 403 -11.58 70.50 57.18
N ILE A 404 -10.93 69.89 58.17
CA ILE A 404 -10.47 70.49 59.42
C ILE A 404 -8.95 70.52 59.35
N ASP A 405 -8.34 71.70 59.31
CA ASP A 405 -6.89 71.92 59.41
C ASP A 405 -6.54 72.23 60.87
N PHE A 406 -5.59 71.48 61.44
CA PHE A 406 -5.09 71.66 62.81
C PHE A 406 -3.92 72.63 62.80
N ASP A 407 -4.14 73.79 63.38
CA ASP A 407 -3.23 74.94 63.37
C ASP A 407 -2.95 75.39 64.81
N GLY A 408 -2.29 76.54 64.98
CA GLY A 408 -2.03 77.12 66.29
C GLY A 408 -1.18 76.19 67.15
N ASP A 409 -1.66 75.87 68.35
CA ASP A 409 -0.93 74.99 69.27
C ASP A 409 -0.90 73.52 68.81
N LEU A 410 -1.71 73.15 67.81
CA LEU A 410 -1.77 71.82 67.20
C LEU A 410 -1.04 71.73 65.84
N ALA A 411 -0.36 72.81 65.41
CA ALA A 411 0.39 72.86 64.16
C ALA A 411 1.60 71.90 64.13
N ALA A 412 1.94 71.40 62.93
CA ALA A 412 3.08 70.53 62.62
C ALA A 412 3.24 69.29 63.52
N GLN A 413 2.13 68.77 64.05
CA GLN A 413 2.06 67.60 64.93
C GLN A 413 1.08 66.57 64.37
N ASP A 414 1.25 65.32 64.80
CA ASP A 414 0.31 64.22 64.55
C ASP A 414 -0.84 64.30 65.58
N VAL A 415 -2.06 64.58 65.13
CA VAL A 415 -3.24 64.88 65.95
C VAL A 415 -4.21 63.69 65.96
N PRO A 416 -4.84 63.34 67.10
CA PRO A 416 -5.82 62.24 67.11
C PRO A 416 -7.04 62.49 66.21
N LEU A 417 -7.47 61.45 65.49
CA LEU A 417 -8.63 61.49 64.59
C LEU A 417 -9.94 61.85 65.33
N LEU A 418 -10.74 62.76 64.76
CA LEU A 418 -12.10 63.00 65.24
C LEU A 418 -12.96 61.74 65.09
N THR A 419 -13.88 61.53 66.02
CA THR A 419 -14.90 60.47 65.93
C THR A 419 -16.23 61.07 65.52
N GLY A 420 -17.01 60.39 64.69
CA GLY A 420 -18.32 60.89 64.23
C GLY A 420 -19.47 59.93 64.53
N ASN A 421 -20.63 60.46 64.90
CA ASN A 421 -21.85 59.68 65.13
C ASN A 421 -23.01 60.21 64.26
N GLY A 422 -23.48 59.38 63.32
CA GLY A 422 -24.53 59.70 62.35
C GLY A 422 -25.86 58.99 62.60
N ALA A 423 -26.07 58.40 63.78
CA ALA A 423 -27.24 57.55 64.06
C ALA A 423 -28.62 58.24 63.92
N SER A 424 -28.66 59.55 63.73
CA SER A 424 -29.88 60.34 63.52
C SER A 424 -30.04 60.88 62.08
N LEU A 425 -29.40 60.24 61.09
CA LEU A 425 -29.52 60.55 59.64
C LEU A 425 -30.57 59.67 58.95
N THR A 426 -31.19 60.16 57.85
CA THR A 426 -32.28 59.48 57.11
C THR A 426 -32.15 59.58 55.57
N GLY A 427 -32.56 58.54 54.81
CA GLY A 427 -32.66 58.50 53.32
C GLY A 427 -31.49 57.83 52.55
N GLY A 428 -31.68 57.44 51.27
CA GLY A 428 -30.68 56.85 50.34
C GLY A 428 -31.32 56.34 49.01
N ALA A 429 -30.54 55.96 47.98
CA ALA A 429 -31.05 55.43 46.70
C ALA A 429 -30.64 53.96 46.47
N GLY A 430 -31.61 53.04 46.32
CA GLY A 430 -31.38 51.64 45.93
C GLY A 430 -31.12 51.46 44.42
N SER A 431 -30.60 50.30 44.00
CA SER A 431 -30.30 50.00 42.59
C SER A 431 -31.02 48.74 42.07
N ILE A 432 -31.38 48.75 40.77
CA ILE A 432 -31.90 47.59 40.04
C ILE A 432 -31.15 47.51 38.71
N GLU A 433 -30.57 46.36 38.38
CA GLU A 433 -29.82 46.14 37.12
C GLU A 433 -30.16 44.79 36.50
N THR A 434 -30.31 44.72 35.17
CA THR A 434 -30.43 43.45 34.44
C THR A 434 -29.07 42.75 34.41
N THR A 435 -28.98 41.55 34.98
CA THR A 435 -27.74 40.76 35.05
C THR A 435 -27.67 39.64 34.03
N GLN A 436 -28.80 39.29 33.40
CA GLN A 436 -28.86 38.34 32.28
C GLN A 436 -30.08 38.68 31.41
N LEU A 437 -29.88 38.92 30.11
CA LEU A 437 -30.98 39.12 29.14
C LEU A 437 -31.62 37.79 28.74
N ALA A 438 -32.88 37.84 28.30
CA ALA A 438 -33.55 36.69 27.72
C ALA A 438 -33.02 36.35 26.32
N ALA A 439 -32.93 35.05 26.01
CA ALA A 439 -32.54 34.56 24.69
C ALA A 439 -33.32 33.30 24.30
N SER A 440 -33.83 33.25 23.07
CA SER A 440 -34.56 32.08 22.54
C SER A 440 -33.61 30.93 22.19
N PRO A 441 -34.06 29.67 22.30
CA PRO A 441 -33.25 28.53 21.86
C PRO A 441 -33.05 28.52 20.34
N VAL A 442 -31.87 28.10 19.88
CA VAL A 442 -31.59 27.86 18.45
C VAL A 442 -31.18 26.41 18.21
N ASN A 443 -31.74 25.81 17.16
CA ASN A 443 -31.36 24.48 16.70
C ASN A 443 -30.00 24.49 15.99
N GLU A 444 -29.26 23.39 16.11
CA GLU A 444 -28.02 23.23 15.34
C GLU A 444 -28.31 22.97 13.86
N LYS A 445 -27.53 23.63 12.99
CA LYS A 445 -27.57 23.45 11.53
C LYS A 445 -26.24 22.97 11.02
N GLN A 446 -26.26 21.92 10.20
CA GLN A 446 -25.08 21.40 9.50
C GLN A 446 -25.30 21.45 7.99
N THR A 447 -24.29 21.87 7.23
CA THR A 447 -24.31 21.92 5.77
C THR A 447 -23.55 20.74 5.20
N VAL A 448 -24.19 20.00 4.30
CA VAL A 448 -23.65 18.86 3.54
C VAL A 448 -23.39 19.30 2.10
N SER A 449 -22.17 19.12 1.60
CA SER A 449 -21.79 19.47 0.22
C SER A 449 -21.06 18.32 -0.46
N LEU A 450 -21.28 18.15 -1.77
CA LEU A 450 -20.54 17.23 -2.61
C LEU A 450 -19.34 17.93 -3.24
N SER A 451 -18.32 17.16 -3.63
CA SER A 451 -17.19 17.69 -4.40
C SER A 451 -17.61 18.27 -5.75
N THR A 452 -16.88 19.28 -6.23
CA THR A 452 -17.11 19.87 -7.55
C THR A 452 -16.84 18.84 -8.65
N GLY A 453 -17.71 18.74 -9.65
CA GLY A 453 -17.57 17.79 -10.78
C GLY A 453 -18.39 16.52 -10.67
N VAL A 454 -19.10 16.30 -9.56
CA VAL A 454 -20.02 15.15 -9.43
C VAL A 454 -21.18 15.29 -10.40
N THR A 455 -21.33 14.33 -11.31
CA THR A 455 -22.44 14.26 -12.28
C THR A 455 -23.25 12.97 -12.16
N GLY A 456 -22.87 12.04 -11.27
CA GLY A 456 -23.52 10.75 -11.08
C GLY A 456 -23.27 10.10 -9.70
N GLY A 457 -23.88 8.93 -9.50
CA GLY A 457 -23.62 8.08 -8.33
C GLY A 457 -24.47 8.37 -7.08
N THR A 458 -24.02 7.82 -5.95
CA THR A 458 -24.71 7.93 -4.64
C THR A 458 -23.74 8.19 -3.50
N PHE A 459 -24.22 8.77 -2.41
CA PHE A 459 -23.48 8.96 -1.16
C PHE A 459 -24.29 8.47 0.05
N THR A 460 -23.66 8.35 1.22
CA THR A 460 -24.36 8.11 2.49
C THR A 460 -23.97 9.14 3.55
N LEU A 461 -24.83 9.31 4.55
CA LEU A 461 -24.56 10.13 5.73
C LEU A 461 -24.61 9.24 6.97
N THR A 462 -23.68 9.44 7.91
CA THR A 462 -23.63 8.72 9.18
C THR A 462 -23.82 9.68 10.34
N TYR A 463 -24.77 9.36 11.23
CA TYR A 463 -25.01 10.09 12.47
C TYR A 463 -24.92 9.13 13.67
N ALA A 464 -24.05 9.46 14.63
CA ALA A 464 -23.84 8.69 15.87
C ALA A 464 -23.77 7.16 15.66
N GLY A 465 -23.09 6.73 14.59
CA GLY A 465 -22.85 5.31 14.27
C GLY A 465 -23.92 4.62 13.43
N GLN A 466 -24.99 5.31 13.00
CA GLN A 466 -25.96 4.78 12.04
C GLN A 466 -25.83 5.49 10.69
N THR A 467 -25.87 4.72 9.61
CA THR A 467 -25.65 5.20 8.24
C THR A 467 -26.96 5.12 7.45
N THR A 468 -27.26 6.17 6.67
CA THR A 468 -28.43 6.20 5.80
C THR A 468 -28.34 5.13 4.70
N GLY A 469 -29.46 4.83 4.05
CA GLY A 469 -29.40 4.20 2.72
C GLY A 469 -28.70 5.10 1.70
N ASN A 470 -28.42 4.56 0.51
CA ASN A 470 -27.79 5.33 -0.57
C ASN A 470 -28.67 6.52 -1.00
N ILE A 471 -28.10 7.72 -0.96
CA ILE A 471 -28.72 8.96 -1.38
C ILE A 471 -28.15 9.33 -2.76
N SER A 472 -29.01 9.62 -3.73
CA SER A 472 -28.58 10.03 -5.08
C SER A 472 -27.79 11.34 -5.03
N TYR A 473 -26.74 11.48 -5.85
CA TYR A 473 -26.02 12.74 -6.00
C TYR A 473 -26.94 13.93 -6.35
N ALA A 474 -28.02 13.69 -7.10
CA ALA A 474 -28.99 14.69 -7.52
C ALA A 474 -30.22 14.81 -6.58
N ALA A 475 -30.14 14.22 -5.39
CA ALA A 475 -31.26 14.19 -4.44
C ALA A 475 -31.81 15.59 -4.14
N ALA A 476 -33.15 15.70 -4.12
CA ALA A 476 -33.81 16.87 -3.54
C ALA A 476 -33.66 16.86 -2.01
N ALA A 477 -33.79 18.02 -1.39
CA ALA A 477 -33.67 18.15 0.07
C ALA A 477 -34.59 17.18 0.84
N SER A 478 -35.82 16.97 0.37
CA SER A 478 -36.77 16.02 0.97
C SER A 478 -36.32 14.55 0.94
N THR A 479 -35.51 14.16 -0.05
CA THR A 479 -34.94 12.81 -0.13
C THR A 479 -33.84 12.63 0.92
N VAL A 480 -33.02 13.68 1.13
CA VAL A 480 -32.00 13.69 2.19
C VAL A 480 -32.65 13.67 3.57
N GLU A 481 -33.70 14.46 3.76
CA GLU A 481 -34.55 14.48 4.97
C GLU A 481 -35.08 13.07 5.29
N THR A 482 -35.76 12.44 4.33
CA THR A 482 -36.30 11.08 4.49
C THR A 482 -35.21 10.06 4.84
N ALA A 483 -34.02 10.19 4.23
CA ALA A 483 -32.91 9.29 4.49
C ALA A 483 -32.34 9.44 5.91
N LEU A 484 -32.27 10.68 6.43
CA LEU A 484 -31.81 10.97 7.79
C LEU A 484 -32.85 10.56 8.84
N GLU A 485 -34.15 10.81 8.60
CA GLU A 485 -35.24 10.41 9.49
C GLU A 485 -35.49 8.89 9.51
N ALA A 486 -34.93 8.14 8.56
CA ALA A 486 -34.92 6.68 8.59
C ALA A 486 -33.94 6.11 9.63
N LEU A 487 -33.00 6.92 10.15
CA LEU A 487 -32.09 6.51 11.22
C LEU A 487 -32.85 6.47 12.55
N SER A 488 -32.69 5.39 13.32
CA SER A 488 -33.44 5.22 14.57
C SER A 488 -33.07 6.21 15.69
N ASN A 489 -31.99 6.97 15.50
CA ASN A 489 -31.47 7.99 16.42
C ASN A 489 -31.72 9.43 15.94
N ILE A 490 -32.48 9.63 14.86
CA ILE A 490 -32.96 10.93 14.39
C ILE A 490 -34.47 10.85 14.26
N ASP A 491 -35.21 11.60 15.07
CA ASP A 491 -36.67 11.60 15.05
C ASP A 491 -37.26 12.69 14.13
N ALA A 492 -36.59 13.83 14.01
CA ALA A 492 -36.98 14.90 13.07
C ALA A 492 -35.79 15.76 12.64
N VAL A 493 -35.69 16.04 11.34
CA VAL A 493 -34.77 17.04 10.79
C VAL A 493 -35.51 17.86 9.73
N ALA A 494 -35.18 19.14 9.58
CA ALA A 494 -35.61 19.92 8.41
C ALA A 494 -34.42 20.10 7.46
N VAL A 495 -34.54 19.60 6.23
CA VAL A 495 -33.49 19.75 5.21
C VAL A 495 -33.91 20.74 4.13
N SER A 496 -33.03 21.69 3.82
CA SER A 496 -33.23 22.70 2.77
C SER A 496 -32.04 22.75 1.83
N GLY A 497 -32.23 23.23 0.59
CA GLY A 497 -31.18 23.27 -0.44
C GLY A 497 -31.70 22.91 -1.82
N SER A 498 -30.88 23.11 -2.85
CA SER A 498 -31.23 22.71 -4.22
C SER A 498 -31.02 21.20 -4.42
N SER A 499 -31.68 20.62 -5.42
CA SER A 499 -31.33 19.26 -5.88
C SER A 499 -29.87 19.22 -6.30
N GLY A 500 -29.11 18.25 -5.78
CA GLY A 500 -27.65 18.21 -5.98
C GLY A 500 -26.82 18.89 -4.88
N GLY A 501 -27.48 19.55 -3.92
CA GLY A 501 -26.85 20.24 -2.81
C GLY A 501 -26.37 21.66 -3.16
N PRO A 502 -25.70 22.35 -2.21
CA PRO A 502 -25.51 21.92 -0.82
C PRO A 502 -26.84 21.85 -0.05
N TRP A 503 -26.91 20.94 0.93
CA TRP A 503 -28.07 20.76 1.80
C TRP A 503 -27.78 21.27 3.22
N ILE A 504 -28.69 22.06 3.77
CA ILE A 504 -28.65 22.52 5.16
C ILE A 504 -29.62 21.64 5.95
N VAL A 505 -29.09 20.88 6.91
CA VAL A 505 -29.81 20.01 7.85
C VAL A 505 -29.96 20.75 9.18
N GLU A 506 -31.20 21.07 9.56
CA GLU A 506 -31.54 21.61 10.88
C GLU A 506 -32.05 20.47 11.77
N PHE A 507 -31.38 20.23 12.90
CA PHE A 507 -31.76 19.18 13.85
C PHE A 507 -32.94 19.63 14.71
N GLN A 508 -34.03 18.84 14.68
CA GLN A 508 -35.29 19.15 15.37
C GLN A 508 -35.67 18.02 16.32
N GLY A 509 -36.93 18.00 16.78
CA GLY A 509 -37.47 16.96 17.65
C GLY A 509 -36.69 16.81 18.95
N SER A 510 -36.31 15.59 19.28
CA SER A 510 -35.51 15.23 20.44
C SER A 510 -34.09 15.80 20.43
N LEU A 511 -33.60 16.23 19.26
CA LEU A 511 -32.30 16.86 19.08
C LEU A 511 -32.36 18.39 18.99
N ALA A 512 -33.56 18.99 19.09
CA ALA A 512 -33.75 20.44 19.09
C ALA A 512 -32.98 21.11 20.24
N ALA A 513 -32.37 22.27 19.98
CA ALA A 513 -31.58 23.05 20.94
C ALA A 513 -30.46 22.27 21.67
N THR A 514 -30.02 21.14 21.12
CA THR A 514 -28.89 20.36 21.62
C THR A 514 -27.69 20.44 20.67
N ASN A 515 -26.48 20.39 21.22
CA ASN A 515 -25.26 20.37 20.43
C ASN A 515 -25.04 18.94 19.94
N VAL A 516 -25.22 18.71 18.64
CA VAL A 516 -25.21 17.37 18.05
C VAL A 516 -23.84 17.03 17.45
N ALA A 517 -23.58 15.74 17.25
CA ALA A 517 -22.37 15.32 16.54
C ALA A 517 -22.46 15.71 15.06
N SER A 518 -21.31 16.02 14.42
CA SER A 518 -21.28 16.25 12.98
C SER A 518 -21.66 14.99 12.21
N LEU A 519 -22.49 15.14 11.17
CA LEU A 519 -22.71 14.11 10.17
C LEU A 519 -21.36 13.77 9.51
N ILE A 520 -21.17 12.50 9.20
CA ILE A 520 -20.02 12.03 8.43
C ILE A 520 -20.55 11.60 7.06
N GLY A 521 -20.05 12.23 5.99
CA GLY A 521 -20.43 11.87 4.63
C GLY A 521 -19.45 10.87 4.00
N ASP A 522 -19.98 9.87 3.31
CA ASP A 522 -19.20 8.94 2.49
C ASP A 522 -19.61 9.08 1.03
N GLY A 523 -18.67 9.56 0.21
CA GLY A 523 -18.83 9.79 -1.22
C GLY A 523 -18.22 8.70 -2.10
N GLY A 524 -17.80 7.55 -1.56
CA GLY A 524 -17.05 6.54 -2.30
C GLY A 524 -17.72 6.05 -3.59
N ASN A 525 -19.05 6.18 -3.72
CA ASN A 525 -19.84 5.80 -4.89
C ASN A 525 -20.29 6.99 -5.77
N LEU A 526 -19.69 8.18 -5.62
CA LEU A 526 -19.93 9.34 -6.49
C LEU A 526 -19.06 9.26 -7.74
N THR A 527 -19.57 9.73 -8.88
CA THR A 527 -18.87 9.69 -10.18
C THR A 527 -18.91 11.06 -10.89
N GLY A 528 -17.89 11.35 -11.72
CA GLY A 528 -17.83 12.50 -12.64
C GLY A 528 -18.47 12.23 -14.01
N ASP A 529 -18.22 13.08 -15.03
CA ASP A 529 -18.61 12.79 -16.43
C ASP A 529 -17.93 11.49 -16.94
N ASP A 530 -18.44 10.81 -17.97
CA ASP A 530 -17.86 9.57 -18.53
C ASP A 530 -17.39 9.76 -19.99
N SER A 531 -17.07 11.01 -20.34
CA SER A 531 -16.70 11.43 -21.70
C SER A 531 -15.18 11.47 -21.94
N GLN A 532 -14.38 11.05 -20.96
CA GLN A 532 -12.91 11.08 -21.03
C GLN A 532 -12.38 10.22 -22.17
N THR A 533 -11.38 10.72 -22.88
CA THR A 533 -10.68 9.91 -23.88
C THR A 533 -9.17 10.07 -23.78
N LEU A 534 -8.47 8.96 -23.98
CA LEU A 534 -7.05 8.96 -24.34
C LEU A 534 -6.94 8.44 -25.77
N SER A 535 -6.34 9.23 -26.64
CA SER A 535 -6.11 8.87 -28.03
C SER A 535 -4.63 8.60 -28.28
N ILE A 536 -4.36 7.56 -29.06
CA ILE A 536 -3.01 7.09 -29.40
C ILE A 536 -2.80 7.27 -30.89
N THR A 537 -1.73 7.96 -31.27
CA THR A 537 -1.34 8.14 -32.67
C THR A 537 0.11 7.75 -32.89
N THR A 538 0.36 6.73 -33.70
CA THR A 538 1.72 6.40 -34.16
C THR A 538 2.16 7.42 -35.21
N VAL A 539 3.12 8.27 -34.87
CA VAL A 539 3.65 9.33 -35.76
C VAL A 539 4.93 8.91 -36.48
N THR A 540 5.59 7.85 -35.99
CA THR A 540 6.66 7.18 -36.70
C THR A 540 6.51 5.69 -36.51
N THR A 541 6.40 4.97 -37.62
CA THR A 541 6.48 3.52 -37.64
C THR A 541 7.93 3.07 -37.44
N PRO A 542 8.17 1.97 -36.71
CA PRO A 542 9.49 1.40 -36.59
C PRO A 542 9.95 0.86 -37.95
N THR A 543 11.23 1.06 -38.26
CA THR A 543 11.90 0.46 -39.43
C THR A 543 13.26 -0.08 -39.00
N GLY A 544 13.86 -0.97 -39.78
CA GLY A 544 15.21 -1.46 -39.49
C GLY A 544 15.58 -2.72 -40.25
N PRO A 545 16.82 -3.19 -40.09
CA PRO A 545 17.35 -4.32 -40.85
C PRO A 545 16.62 -5.64 -40.57
N HIS A 546 15.86 -5.71 -39.47
CA HIS A 546 15.19 -6.92 -39.00
C HIS A 546 13.68 -6.99 -39.32
N HIS A 547 13.17 -6.08 -40.14
CA HIS A 547 11.74 -5.97 -40.47
C HIS A 547 11.42 -6.64 -41.81
N TRP A 548 10.67 -7.74 -41.80
CA TRP A 548 10.16 -8.36 -43.02
C TRP A 548 9.37 -7.37 -43.89
N SER A 549 8.51 -6.58 -43.24
CA SER A 549 7.61 -5.62 -43.88
C SER A 549 8.29 -4.36 -44.40
N GLU A 550 9.62 -4.22 -44.24
CA GLU A 550 10.34 -3.05 -44.73
C GLU A 550 10.84 -3.29 -46.16
N ALA A 551 10.30 -2.52 -47.10
CA ALA A 551 10.62 -2.65 -48.52
C ALA A 551 12.13 -2.54 -48.79
N ALA A 552 12.84 -1.69 -48.04
CA ALA A 552 14.28 -1.50 -48.19
C ALA A 552 15.12 -2.76 -47.85
N ASN A 553 14.58 -3.73 -47.10
CA ASN A 553 15.27 -4.98 -46.80
C ASN A 553 15.25 -5.99 -47.94
N TRP A 554 14.52 -5.70 -49.03
CA TRP A 554 14.39 -6.58 -50.19
C TRP A 554 15.17 -6.03 -51.39
N ASP A 555 15.76 -6.91 -52.18
CA ASP A 555 16.49 -6.56 -53.40
C ASP A 555 15.66 -5.75 -54.41
N GLN A 556 14.35 -6.02 -54.49
CA GLN A 556 13.40 -5.30 -55.33
C GLN A 556 12.91 -3.97 -54.75
N ASN A 557 13.33 -3.60 -53.53
CA ASN A 557 12.81 -2.45 -52.80
C ASN A 557 11.27 -2.46 -52.67
N SER A 558 10.71 -3.65 -52.45
CA SER A 558 9.29 -3.94 -52.26
C SER A 558 9.15 -5.22 -51.45
N VAL A 559 8.11 -5.32 -50.62
CA VAL A 559 7.83 -6.50 -49.79
C VAL A 559 7.23 -7.62 -50.66
N PRO A 560 7.59 -8.90 -50.45
CA PRO A 560 6.98 -10.03 -51.13
C PRO A 560 5.46 -10.06 -50.98
N VAL A 561 4.78 -10.50 -52.04
CA VAL A 561 3.31 -10.61 -52.12
C VAL A 561 2.90 -12.01 -52.54
N THR A 562 1.59 -12.31 -52.50
CA THR A 562 1.05 -13.62 -52.90
C THR A 562 1.52 -14.05 -54.29
N GLY A 563 2.00 -15.29 -54.41
CA GLY A 563 2.55 -15.88 -55.63
C GLY A 563 4.01 -15.50 -55.94
N ALA A 564 4.71 -14.81 -55.02
CA ALA A 564 6.14 -14.53 -55.15
C ALA A 564 7.00 -15.75 -54.79
N ASP A 565 8.20 -15.81 -55.39
CA ASP A 565 9.27 -16.71 -54.95
C ASP A 565 10.16 -15.91 -54.00
N VAL A 566 10.42 -16.41 -52.80
CA VAL A 566 11.29 -15.77 -51.80
C VAL A 566 12.52 -16.62 -51.57
N ARG A 567 13.69 -15.98 -51.53
CA ARG A 567 14.95 -16.60 -51.15
C ARG A 567 15.68 -15.81 -50.08
N ILE A 568 16.03 -16.49 -49.01
CA ILE A 568 16.79 -15.98 -47.87
C ILE A 568 18.16 -16.66 -47.90
N GLU A 569 19.20 -15.91 -48.28
CA GLU A 569 20.54 -16.45 -48.51
C GLU A 569 21.63 -15.40 -48.25
N ASN A 570 22.86 -15.86 -48.00
CA ASN A 570 24.06 -15.02 -47.92
C ASN A 570 23.93 -13.80 -46.99
N SER A 571 23.17 -13.94 -45.91
CA SER A 571 22.94 -12.88 -44.93
C SER A 571 22.99 -13.45 -43.52
N SER A 572 23.45 -12.62 -42.60
CA SER A 572 23.37 -12.87 -41.15
C SER A 572 22.38 -11.93 -40.47
N SER A 573 21.62 -11.15 -41.24
CA SER A 573 20.65 -10.20 -40.71
C SER A 573 19.37 -10.93 -40.35
N ASP A 574 19.03 -10.92 -39.06
CA ASP A 574 17.85 -11.60 -38.52
C ASP A 574 16.55 -11.02 -39.10
N ILE A 575 15.49 -11.83 -39.11
CA ILE A 575 14.11 -11.43 -39.42
C ILE A 575 13.31 -11.57 -38.12
N LEU A 576 13.16 -10.47 -37.40
CA LEU A 576 12.60 -10.45 -36.04
C LEU A 576 11.26 -9.72 -35.93
N TYR A 577 10.97 -8.81 -36.87
CA TYR A 577 9.81 -7.91 -36.80
C TYR A 577 9.05 -7.90 -38.13
N GLY A 578 7.79 -7.45 -38.09
CA GLY A 578 6.89 -7.52 -39.25
C GLY A 578 6.49 -8.97 -39.59
N LEU A 579 6.52 -9.85 -38.59
CA LEU A 579 6.36 -11.30 -38.74
C LEU A 579 4.94 -11.75 -39.08
N ASP A 580 3.92 -10.92 -38.81
CA ASP A 580 2.56 -11.22 -39.28
C ASP A 580 2.42 -10.85 -40.76
N GLN A 581 2.47 -11.88 -41.61
CA GLN A 581 2.24 -11.83 -43.06
C GLN A 581 1.16 -12.85 -43.46
N SER A 582 0.23 -13.14 -42.54
CA SER A 582 -0.76 -14.21 -42.67
C SER A 582 -1.68 -14.07 -43.89
N ALA A 583 -1.78 -12.86 -44.47
CA ALA A 583 -2.52 -12.58 -45.70
C ALA A 583 -1.76 -12.93 -47.00
N VAL A 584 -0.49 -13.37 -46.91
CA VAL A 584 0.39 -13.65 -48.05
C VAL A 584 0.60 -15.15 -48.20
N THR A 585 0.35 -15.69 -49.39
CA THR A 585 0.72 -17.07 -49.77
C THR A 585 1.78 -17.03 -50.86
N LEU A 586 3.02 -17.33 -50.51
CA LEU A 586 4.15 -17.42 -51.43
C LEU A 586 4.06 -18.68 -52.31
N GLN A 587 4.67 -18.61 -53.49
CA GLN A 587 4.88 -19.81 -54.31
C GLN A 587 5.99 -20.69 -53.72
N SER A 588 7.11 -20.08 -53.30
CA SER A 588 8.19 -20.78 -52.62
C SER A 588 8.87 -19.90 -51.57
N LEU A 589 9.26 -20.50 -50.45
CA LEU A 589 10.15 -19.91 -49.45
C LEU A 589 11.43 -20.77 -49.33
N ASP A 590 12.52 -20.30 -49.93
CA ASP A 590 13.83 -20.93 -49.90
C ASP A 590 14.72 -20.27 -48.83
N VAL A 591 14.97 -20.95 -47.70
CA VAL A 591 15.98 -20.55 -46.70
C VAL A 591 17.25 -21.37 -46.95
N ARG A 592 18.27 -20.74 -47.55
CA ARG A 592 19.52 -21.43 -47.96
C ARG A 592 20.43 -21.69 -46.77
N ALA A 593 21.30 -22.70 -46.88
CA ALA A 593 22.31 -23.00 -45.84
C ALA A 593 23.29 -21.84 -45.57
N SER A 594 23.46 -20.92 -46.53
CA SER A 594 24.30 -19.73 -46.38
C SER A 594 23.66 -18.60 -45.56
N TYR A 595 22.38 -18.70 -45.21
CA TYR A 595 21.73 -17.79 -44.28
C TYR A 595 22.01 -18.23 -42.84
N SER A 596 22.60 -17.33 -42.05
CA SER A 596 22.99 -17.61 -40.64
C SER A 596 22.25 -16.74 -39.63
N GLY A 597 21.36 -15.85 -40.07
CA GLY A 597 20.47 -15.08 -39.20
C GLY A 597 19.33 -15.94 -38.66
N SER A 598 18.59 -15.43 -37.70
CA SER A 598 17.40 -16.06 -37.13
C SER A 598 16.13 -15.59 -37.85
N ILE A 599 15.09 -16.40 -37.88
CA ILE A 599 13.74 -16.02 -38.31
C ILE A 599 12.80 -16.26 -37.12
N GLY A 600 12.11 -15.21 -36.70
CA GLY A 600 11.25 -15.23 -35.52
C GLY A 600 11.97 -14.87 -34.23
N LEU A 601 11.20 -14.68 -33.17
CA LEU A 601 11.67 -14.33 -31.82
C LEU A 601 11.55 -15.53 -30.88
N PRO A 602 12.44 -15.67 -29.88
CA PRO A 602 12.31 -16.68 -28.84
C PRO A 602 11.11 -16.40 -27.92
N ASP A 603 10.62 -17.42 -27.20
CA ASP A 603 9.48 -17.25 -26.29
C ASP A 603 9.79 -16.38 -25.08
N VAL A 604 11.06 -16.41 -24.65
CA VAL A 604 11.61 -15.53 -23.63
C VAL A 604 12.76 -14.77 -24.26
N ASN A 605 12.70 -13.46 -24.18
CA ASN A 605 13.71 -12.62 -24.77
C ASN A 605 15.02 -12.63 -23.96
N ALA A 606 16.08 -12.02 -24.53
CA ALA A 606 17.39 -11.92 -23.86
C ALA A 606 17.36 -11.12 -22.54
N ALA A 607 16.33 -10.28 -22.37
CA ALA A 607 16.12 -9.52 -21.14
C ALA A 607 15.43 -10.35 -20.04
N GLY A 608 14.93 -11.56 -20.34
CA GLY A 608 14.36 -12.47 -19.35
C GLY A 608 12.84 -12.39 -19.17
N PHE A 609 12.13 -11.67 -20.05
CA PHE A 609 10.66 -11.63 -20.05
C PHE A 609 10.07 -12.37 -21.26
N PHE A 610 8.86 -12.91 -21.10
CA PHE A 610 8.13 -13.56 -22.20
C PHE A 610 7.88 -12.57 -23.33
N GLU A 611 8.21 -12.94 -24.55
CA GLU A 611 8.04 -12.06 -25.70
C GLU A 611 6.56 -11.67 -25.87
N TYR A 612 6.33 -10.40 -26.19
CA TYR A 612 4.99 -9.84 -26.41
C TYR A 612 4.69 -9.62 -27.90
N LEU A 613 5.72 -9.64 -28.74
CA LEU A 613 5.60 -9.61 -30.18
C LEU A 613 5.30 -11.02 -30.73
N PRO A 614 4.77 -11.12 -31.96
CA PRO A 614 4.68 -12.41 -32.66
C PRO A 614 6.04 -13.11 -32.67
N THR A 615 6.07 -14.40 -32.34
CA THR A 615 7.32 -15.19 -32.27
C THR A 615 7.63 -15.95 -33.56
N HIS A 616 6.61 -16.24 -34.38
CA HIS A 616 6.72 -16.94 -35.65
C HIS A 616 6.49 -15.99 -36.82
N LEU A 617 7.21 -16.21 -37.92
CA LEU A 617 6.85 -15.61 -39.21
C LEU A 617 5.58 -16.31 -39.73
N ALA A 618 4.44 -15.67 -39.54
CA ALA A 618 3.15 -16.14 -40.04
C ALA A 618 3.04 -15.80 -41.51
N ILE A 619 3.27 -16.77 -42.40
CA ILE A 619 3.23 -16.63 -43.85
C ILE A 619 2.92 -17.96 -44.53
N GLY A 620 2.00 -17.95 -45.49
CA GLY A 620 1.74 -19.12 -46.33
C GLY A 620 2.83 -19.31 -47.39
N ALA A 621 3.19 -20.56 -47.70
CA ALA A 621 4.07 -20.88 -48.82
C ALA A 621 3.76 -22.28 -49.36
N THR A 622 3.49 -22.41 -50.67
CA THR A 622 3.19 -23.72 -51.29
C THR A 622 4.36 -24.69 -51.15
N THR A 623 5.58 -24.20 -51.31
CA THR A 623 6.81 -24.98 -51.11
C THR A 623 7.75 -24.26 -50.16
N VAL A 624 8.30 -24.97 -49.17
CA VAL A 624 9.30 -24.44 -48.24
C VAL A 624 10.55 -25.32 -48.32
N ARG A 625 11.72 -24.71 -48.56
CA ARG A 625 13.00 -25.43 -48.65
C ARG A 625 13.99 -24.82 -47.68
N ILE A 626 14.55 -25.65 -46.80
CA ILE A 626 15.43 -25.20 -45.73
C ILE A 626 16.78 -25.93 -45.84
N GLY A 627 17.87 -25.17 -45.80
CA GLY A 627 19.23 -25.71 -45.70
C GLY A 627 19.82 -26.27 -46.99
N GLU A 628 19.25 -25.96 -48.16
CA GLU A 628 19.85 -26.38 -49.43
C GLU A 628 21.12 -25.56 -49.73
N GLY A 629 22.22 -26.23 -50.11
CA GLY A 629 23.48 -25.61 -50.52
C GLY A 629 24.59 -25.65 -49.45
N GLU A 630 25.64 -24.85 -49.64
CA GLU A 630 26.76 -24.74 -48.69
C GLU A 630 26.48 -23.69 -47.61
N GLY A 631 26.82 -24.01 -46.36
CA GLY A 631 26.77 -23.09 -45.22
C GLY A 631 26.42 -23.79 -43.91
N ASN A 632 26.43 -23.04 -42.81
CA ASN A 632 26.17 -23.57 -41.47
C ASN A 632 24.67 -23.66 -41.13
N GLY A 633 23.80 -23.09 -41.97
CA GLY A 633 22.36 -22.99 -41.71
C GLY A 633 22.00 -21.98 -40.63
N SER A 634 20.71 -21.66 -40.55
CA SER A 634 20.17 -20.79 -39.52
C SER A 634 20.03 -21.54 -38.19
N PRO A 635 20.38 -20.91 -37.06
CA PRO A 635 20.22 -21.51 -35.73
C PRO A 635 18.78 -21.48 -35.21
N GLN A 636 17.89 -20.70 -35.85
CA GLN A 636 16.49 -20.56 -35.46
C GLN A 636 15.63 -20.10 -36.65
N ILE A 637 14.65 -20.92 -37.01
CA ILE A 637 13.64 -20.63 -38.02
C ILE A 637 12.29 -20.95 -37.40
N ARG A 638 11.48 -19.94 -37.08
CA ARG A 638 10.11 -20.10 -36.58
C ARG A 638 9.11 -19.69 -37.66
N LEU A 639 8.34 -20.66 -38.17
CA LEU A 639 7.39 -20.46 -39.26
C LEU A 639 5.98 -20.87 -38.87
N ASP A 640 5.00 -20.05 -39.23
CA ASP A 640 3.58 -20.38 -39.14
C ASP A 640 2.95 -20.29 -40.53
N SER A 641 2.61 -21.43 -41.12
CA SER A 641 1.98 -21.50 -42.44
C SER A 641 0.46 -21.31 -42.40
N GLY A 642 -0.13 -21.13 -41.20
CA GLY A 642 -1.54 -20.90 -41.02
C GLY A 642 -2.41 -22.03 -41.57
N ALA A 643 -3.40 -21.68 -42.39
CA ALA A 643 -4.30 -22.63 -43.05
C ALA A 643 -3.89 -22.96 -44.50
N GLU A 644 -2.74 -22.45 -44.95
CA GLU A 644 -2.26 -22.68 -46.31
C GLU A 644 -1.52 -24.03 -46.41
N GLN A 645 -1.65 -24.69 -47.56
CA GLN A 645 -0.91 -25.93 -47.82
C GLN A 645 0.58 -25.63 -47.97
N ALA A 646 1.40 -26.37 -47.24
CA ALA A 646 2.86 -26.31 -47.33
C ALA A 646 3.47 -27.70 -47.58
N GLU A 647 4.31 -27.78 -48.62
CA GLU A 647 5.24 -28.89 -48.85
C GLU A 647 6.63 -28.45 -48.36
N ILE A 648 7.09 -29.02 -47.25
CA ILE A 648 8.28 -28.58 -46.53
C ILE A 648 9.39 -29.62 -46.67
N THR A 649 10.56 -29.19 -47.15
CA THR A 649 11.76 -30.04 -47.26
C THR A 649 12.93 -29.41 -46.51
N VAL A 650 13.47 -30.13 -45.53
CA VAL A 650 14.61 -29.73 -44.71
C VAL A 650 15.84 -30.55 -45.11
N TRP A 651 16.74 -29.94 -45.88
CA TRP A 651 18.05 -30.52 -46.24
C TRP A 651 19.08 -30.40 -45.12
N GLY A 652 18.92 -29.41 -44.24
CA GLY A 652 19.82 -29.13 -43.13
C GLY A 652 19.32 -27.96 -42.29
N THR A 653 19.57 -27.98 -41.00
CA THR A 653 19.42 -26.80 -40.13
C THR A 653 20.77 -26.41 -39.56
N GLY A 654 20.88 -25.20 -38.98
CA GLY A 654 22.00 -24.85 -38.14
C GLY A 654 21.93 -25.50 -36.76
N SER A 655 22.92 -25.21 -35.93
CA SER A 655 22.89 -25.60 -34.51
C SER A 655 21.85 -24.74 -33.77
N PRO A 656 20.92 -25.35 -33.00
CA PRO A 656 19.88 -24.61 -32.29
C PRO A 656 20.43 -23.47 -31.43
N ALA A 657 19.75 -22.33 -31.45
CA ALA A 657 20.14 -21.15 -30.66
C ALA A 657 20.04 -21.37 -29.14
N SER A 658 19.30 -22.39 -28.69
CA SER A 658 19.18 -22.76 -27.28
C SER A 658 19.55 -24.23 -27.05
N SER A 659 20.01 -24.56 -25.84
CA SER A 659 20.40 -25.93 -25.45
C SER A 659 19.23 -26.92 -25.36
N THR A 660 17.99 -26.44 -25.50
CA THR A 660 16.75 -27.22 -25.38
C THR A 660 15.79 -26.99 -26.55
N GLY A 661 16.19 -26.24 -27.58
CA GLY A 661 15.33 -25.83 -28.69
C GLY A 661 15.64 -26.54 -30.01
N TYR A 662 14.79 -26.29 -30.99
CA TYR A 662 14.91 -26.83 -32.35
C TYR A 662 15.32 -25.69 -33.28
N ALA A 663 16.16 -25.99 -34.27
CA ALA A 663 16.61 -24.98 -35.21
C ALA A 663 15.50 -24.61 -36.21
N LEU A 664 14.56 -25.50 -36.49
CA LEU A 664 13.29 -25.20 -37.14
C LEU A 664 12.14 -25.51 -36.18
N GLU A 665 11.26 -24.54 -35.97
CA GLU A 665 9.97 -24.72 -35.33
C GLU A 665 8.88 -24.32 -36.33
N TRP A 666 7.92 -25.21 -36.54
CA TRP A 666 6.88 -25.02 -37.54
C TRP A 666 5.48 -25.33 -36.99
N ILE A 667 4.52 -24.50 -37.40
CA ILE A 667 3.09 -24.73 -37.20
C ILE A 667 2.32 -24.51 -38.51
N GLY A 668 1.23 -25.26 -38.69
CA GLY A 668 0.38 -25.18 -39.88
C GLY A 668 -0.73 -26.21 -39.85
N THR A 669 -1.94 -25.81 -40.23
CA THR A 669 -3.20 -26.55 -39.96
C THR A 669 -3.86 -27.12 -41.21
N HIS A 670 -3.30 -26.89 -42.39
CA HIS A 670 -3.83 -27.46 -43.62
C HIS A 670 -3.69 -28.99 -43.64
N ALA A 671 -4.76 -29.70 -44.01
CA ALA A 671 -4.81 -31.16 -43.94
C ALA A 671 -3.81 -31.87 -44.87
N ALA A 672 -3.39 -31.22 -45.96
CA ALA A 672 -2.47 -31.77 -46.97
C ALA A 672 -1.01 -31.28 -46.83
N ASN A 673 -0.60 -30.87 -45.64
CA ASN A 673 0.79 -30.48 -45.38
C ASN A 673 1.71 -31.70 -45.42
N VAL A 674 2.91 -31.53 -45.97
CA VAL A 674 3.92 -32.58 -46.08
C VAL A 674 5.23 -32.07 -45.51
N LEU A 675 5.89 -32.86 -44.67
CA LEU A 675 7.20 -32.54 -44.10
C LEU A 675 8.20 -33.65 -44.40
N THR A 676 9.33 -33.30 -45.02
CA THR A 676 10.48 -34.18 -45.23
C THR A 676 11.72 -33.61 -44.55
N VAL A 677 12.37 -34.38 -43.70
CA VAL A 677 13.56 -33.97 -42.93
C VAL A 677 14.72 -34.90 -43.24
N TYR A 678 15.75 -34.39 -43.93
CA TYR A 678 16.97 -35.13 -44.22
C TYR A 678 18.07 -34.92 -43.18
N LYS A 679 18.16 -33.71 -42.60
CA LYS A 679 19.16 -33.38 -41.58
C LYS A 679 18.74 -32.14 -40.79
N GLY A 680 19.08 -32.10 -39.50
CA GLY A 680 18.82 -30.98 -38.59
C GLY A 680 17.84 -31.32 -37.46
N THR A 681 17.52 -30.31 -36.65
CA THR A 681 16.55 -30.44 -35.56
C THR A 681 15.27 -29.68 -35.88
N VAL A 682 14.13 -30.37 -35.85
CA VAL A 682 12.81 -29.83 -36.23
C VAL A 682 11.80 -30.09 -35.12
N GLY A 683 11.12 -29.03 -34.68
CA GLY A 683 9.98 -29.09 -33.78
C GLY A 683 8.69 -28.71 -34.50
N VAL A 684 7.59 -29.40 -34.23
CA VAL A 684 6.26 -29.12 -34.80
C VAL A 684 5.26 -28.90 -33.67
N ALA A 685 4.61 -27.73 -33.64
CA ALA A 685 3.66 -27.31 -32.60
C ALA A 685 4.16 -27.64 -31.18
N MET A 686 5.31 -27.08 -30.83
CA MET A 686 6.08 -27.41 -29.63
C MET A 686 5.46 -26.86 -28.34
N CYS A 687 4.76 -25.74 -28.42
CA CYS A 687 4.22 -25.05 -27.25
C CYS A 687 2.78 -25.47 -26.94
N GLY A 688 2.40 -25.38 -25.66
CA GLY A 688 1.05 -25.70 -25.22
C GLY A 688 0.01 -24.80 -25.89
N GLY A 689 -0.96 -25.41 -26.57
CA GLY A 689 -2.02 -24.72 -27.31
C GLY A 689 -1.75 -24.53 -28.80
N GLU A 690 -0.53 -24.81 -29.28
CA GLU A 690 -0.24 -24.88 -30.71
C GLU A 690 -0.83 -26.15 -31.33
N VAL A 691 -1.26 -26.05 -32.59
CA VAL A 691 -1.84 -27.16 -33.35
C VAL A 691 -1.19 -27.19 -34.73
N ALA A 692 -0.86 -28.40 -35.20
CA ALA A 692 -0.41 -28.61 -36.57
C ALA A 692 -1.01 -29.89 -37.16
N THR A 693 -1.09 -29.94 -38.49
CA THR A 693 -1.56 -31.10 -39.23
C THR A 693 -0.55 -31.45 -40.31
N LEU A 694 -0.21 -32.73 -40.42
CA LEU A 694 0.64 -33.30 -41.46
C LEU A 694 -0.10 -34.48 -42.11
N ASP A 695 -0.30 -34.45 -43.42
CA ASP A 695 -0.76 -35.62 -44.19
C ASP A 695 0.32 -36.71 -44.14
N SER A 696 1.57 -36.30 -44.37
CA SER A 696 2.72 -37.19 -44.29
C SER A 696 3.98 -36.54 -43.71
N LEU A 697 4.72 -37.33 -42.94
CA LEU A 697 6.05 -37.02 -42.42
C LEU A 697 7.07 -38.05 -42.93
N ASP A 698 8.14 -37.57 -43.57
CA ASP A 698 9.31 -38.38 -43.93
C ASP A 698 10.52 -37.91 -43.11
N VAL A 699 11.04 -38.77 -42.24
CA VAL A 699 12.30 -38.55 -41.52
C VAL A 699 13.38 -39.43 -42.16
N SER A 700 14.27 -38.79 -42.90
CA SER A 700 15.33 -39.39 -43.69
C SER A 700 16.72 -38.96 -43.19
N PHE A 701 17.76 -39.26 -43.94
CA PHE A 701 19.16 -38.95 -43.59
C PHE A 701 19.97 -38.56 -44.84
N ILE A 702 21.12 -37.91 -44.65
CA ILE A 702 22.07 -37.58 -45.73
C ILE A 702 23.37 -38.39 -45.60
N SER A 703 23.95 -38.36 -44.41
CA SER A 703 25.26 -38.87 -44.04
C SER A 703 25.23 -39.91 -42.92
N SER A 704 24.34 -39.77 -41.94
CA SER A 704 24.24 -40.61 -40.75
C SER A 704 22.80 -41.03 -40.52
N ARG A 705 22.56 -42.34 -40.56
CA ARG A 705 21.24 -42.92 -40.35
C ARG A 705 20.73 -42.75 -38.91
N ASP A 706 21.61 -42.50 -37.95
CA ASP A 706 21.24 -42.44 -36.53
C ASP A 706 21.08 -41.00 -36.00
N SER A 707 21.84 -40.04 -36.55
CA SER A 707 22.02 -38.73 -35.91
C SER A 707 21.82 -37.52 -36.82
N ASP A 708 21.50 -37.70 -38.10
CA ASP A 708 21.31 -36.55 -38.98
C ASP A 708 20.03 -35.77 -38.67
N ALA A 709 18.93 -36.44 -38.36
CA ALA A 709 17.64 -35.81 -38.13
C ALA A 709 17.13 -36.06 -36.71
N LEU A 710 16.64 -35.02 -36.06
CA LEU A 710 15.87 -35.09 -34.82
C LEU A 710 14.56 -34.33 -35.03
N VAL A 711 13.42 -35.04 -34.95
CA VAL A 711 12.09 -34.45 -35.15
C VAL A 711 11.25 -34.65 -33.89
N TYR A 712 10.62 -33.58 -33.42
CA TYR A 712 9.66 -33.62 -32.33
C TYR A 712 8.29 -33.12 -32.78
N LEU A 713 7.26 -33.91 -32.54
CA LEU A 713 5.86 -33.55 -32.76
C LEU A 713 5.20 -33.30 -31.39
N GLY A 714 4.71 -32.08 -31.17
CA GLY A 714 4.08 -31.69 -29.91
C GLY A 714 2.65 -32.20 -29.72
N ASP A 715 2.04 -31.82 -28.60
CA ASP A 715 0.77 -32.38 -28.11
C ASP A 715 -0.38 -32.17 -29.11
N GLY A 716 -0.40 -31.06 -29.84
CA GLY A 716 -1.46 -30.71 -30.81
C GLY A 716 -1.21 -31.14 -32.25
N VAL A 717 -0.26 -32.06 -32.51
CA VAL A 717 0.08 -32.48 -33.88
C VAL A 717 -0.73 -33.67 -34.32
N THR A 718 -1.61 -33.49 -35.31
CA THR A 718 -2.24 -34.60 -36.04
C THR A 718 -1.37 -34.99 -37.23
N VAL A 719 -1.02 -36.27 -37.35
CA VAL A 719 -0.20 -36.79 -38.46
C VAL A 719 -0.83 -38.04 -39.06
N GLY A 720 -0.93 -38.09 -40.39
CA GLY A 720 -1.43 -39.24 -41.15
C GLY A 720 -0.41 -40.36 -41.24
N SER A 721 0.45 -40.30 -42.26
CA SER A 721 1.47 -41.33 -42.53
C SER A 721 2.88 -40.87 -42.18
N ILE A 722 3.63 -41.71 -41.46
CA ILE A 722 5.02 -41.47 -41.10
C ILE A 722 5.91 -42.52 -41.78
N VAL A 723 6.93 -42.07 -42.49
CA VAL A 723 8.04 -42.89 -42.98
C VAL A 723 9.32 -42.41 -42.29
N LYS A 724 10.02 -43.32 -41.61
CA LYS A 724 11.18 -43.00 -40.81
C LYS A 724 12.34 -43.89 -41.22
N ASN A 725 13.18 -43.36 -42.11
CA ASN A 725 14.33 -44.05 -42.68
C ASN A 725 15.62 -43.90 -41.85
N GLY A 726 15.67 -42.89 -40.96
CA GLY A 726 16.78 -42.62 -40.04
C GLY A 726 16.44 -41.53 -39.01
N GLY A 727 17.36 -41.24 -38.09
CA GLY A 727 17.25 -40.20 -37.08
C GLY A 727 16.44 -40.58 -35.83
N GLU A 728 16.12 -39.57 -35.03
CA GLU A 728 15.26 -39.67 -33.84
C GLU A 728 13.92 -38.98 -34.11
N LEU A 729 12.82 -39.64 -33.77
CA LEU A 729 11.47 -39.09 -33.87
C LEU A 729 10.76 -39.23 -32.53
N VAL A 730 10.38 -38.10 -31.93
CA VAL A 730 9.57 -38.06 -30.71
C VAL A 730 8.19 -37.54 -31.04
N ILE A 731 7.17 -38.31 -30.71
CA ILE A 731 5.77 -37.97 -30.91
C ILE A 731 5.12 -37.86 -29.54
N ALA A 732 4.70 -36.67 -29.14
CA ALA A 732 4.03 -36.46 -27.86
C ALA A 732 2.67 -37.18 -27.82
N GLY A 733 2.00 -37.29 -28.97
CA GLY A 733 0.89 -38.20 -29.25
C GLY A 733 -0.38 -37.89 -28.45
N ARG A 734 -0.78 -36.61 -28.37
CA ARG A 734 -1.97 -36.18 -27.63
C ARG A 734 -2.95 -35.38 -28.50
N SER A 735 -2.93 -35.59 -29.81
CA SER A 735 -3.77 -34.85 -30.76
C SER A 735 -5.24 -35.24 -30.68
N GLY A 736 -5.53 -36.45 -30.17
CA GLY A 736 -6.88 -37.02 -30.13
C GLY A 736 -7.27 -37.77 -31.41
N GLY A 737 -6.36 -37.88 -32.38
CA GLY A 737 -6.50 -38.68 -33.60
C GLY A 737 -5.46 -39.81 -33.65
N ASN A 738 -5.84 -40.96 -34.20
CA ASN A 738 -4.89 -42.05 -34.44
C ASN A 738 -4.00 -41.74 -35.65
N ILE A 739 -2.75 -42.19 -35.58
CA ILE A 739 -1.80 -42.13 -36.69
C ILE A 739 -2.14 -43.25 -37.68
N THR A 740 -2.32 -42.90 -38.95
CA THR A 740 -2.74 -43.85 -40.00
C THR A 740 -1.67 -44.92 -40.27
N SER A 741 -0.39 -44.53 -40.37
CA SER A 741 0.68 -45.50 -40.54
C SER A 741 2.02 -45.01 -40.03
N ILE A 742 2.82 -45.90 -39.46
CA ILE A 742 4.24 -45.63 -39.18
C ILE A 742 5.10 -46.77 -39.76
N GLN A 743 6.01 -46.42 -40.66
CA GLN A 743 7.08 -47.31 -41.12
C GLN A 743 8.42 -46.79 -40.59
N SER A 744 9.09 -47.57 -39.74
CA SER A 744 10.40 -47.23 -39.17
C SER A 744 11.45 -48.24 -39.62
N SER A 745 12.52 -47.79 -40.25
CA SER A 745 13.57 -48.66 -40.76
C SER A 745 14.92 -48.52 -40.02
N ALA A 746 15.11 -47.50 -39.16
CA ALA A 746 16.27 -47.34 -38.27
C ALA A 746 16.08 -46.23 -37.21
N GLY A 747 17.08 -46.07 -36.34
CA GLY A 747 17.13 -45.02 -35.32
C GLY A 747 16.07 -45.20 -34.24
N GLU A 748 15.73 -44.14 -33.52
CA GLU A 748 14.78 -44.21 -32.40
C GLU A 748 13.43 -43.52 -32.68
N VAL A 749 12.32 -44.17 -32.36
CA VAL A 749 10.98 -43.57 -32.35
C VAL A 749 10.39 -43.66 -30.96
N GLN A 750 9.91 -42.56 -30.41
CA GLN A 750 9.16 -42.54 -29.15
C GLN A 750 7.74 -42.02 -29.39
N LEU A 751 6.76 -42.92 -29.33
CA LEU A 751 5.35 -42.54 -29.36
C LEU A 751 4.80 -42.47 -27.94
N ARG A 752 4.43 -41.28 -27.48
CA ARG A 752 3.93 -41.00 -26.13
C ARG A 752 2.42 -40.71 -26.17
N GLY A 753 1.87 -40.32 -25.02
CA GLY A 753 0.53 -39.75 -24.95
C GLY A 753 -0.60 -40.78 -25.01
N THR A 754 -1.59 -40.53 -25.87
CA THR A 754 -2.88 -41.20 -25.99
C THR A 754 -3.27 -41.57 -27.43
N ASP A 755 -2.54 -41.09 -28.44
CA ASP A 755 -2.84 -41.35 -29.85
C ASP A 755 -2.46 -42.80 -30.22
N GLY A 756 -3.33 -43.50 -30.95
CA GLY A 756 -3.08 -44.87 -31.42
C GLY A 756 -2.36 -44.92 -32.76
N VAL A 757 -2.05 -46.13 -33.24
CA VAL A 757 -1.47 -46.39 -34.56
C VAL A 757 -2.30 -47.43 -35.30
N GLU A 758 -2.77 -47.11 -36.50
CA GLU A 758 -3.59 -48.02 -37.32
C GLU A 758 -2.77 -49.04 -38.10
N SER A 759 -1.56 -48.69 -38.54
CA SER A 759 -0.64 -49.61 -39.22
C SER A 759 0.81 -49.33 -38.79
N LEU A 760 1.48 -50.33 -38.20
CA LEU A 760 2.86 -50.20 -37.72
C LEU A 760 3.77 -51.19 -38.44
N THR A 761 4.85 -50.71 -39.02
CA THR A 761 5.96 -51.53 -39.55
C THR A 761 7.28 -51.04 -38.95
N VAL A 762 8.03 -51.92 -38.30
CA VAL A 762 9.36 -51.64 -37.74
C VAL A 762 10.36 -52.61 -38.36
N GLU A 763 11.13 -52.15 -39.34
CA GLU A 763 12.16 -52.93 -40.06
C GLU A 763 13.56 -52.78 -39.43
N GLY A 764 13.74 -51.77 -38.57
CA GLY A 764 15.01 -51.51 -37.89
C GLY A 764 14.94 -50.38 -36.86
N GLY A 765 15.86 -50.40 -35.90
CA GLY A 765 15.93 -49.44 -34.80
C GLY A 765 14.95 -49.69 -33.66
N ASP A 766 14.93 -48.79 -32.68
CA ASP A 766 14.13 -48.89 -31.47
C ASP A 766 12.83 -48.09 -31.59
N PHE A 767 11.69 -48.74 -31.41
CA PHE A 767 10.37 -48.13 -31.37
C PHE A 767 9.77 -48.26 -29.97
N TYR A 768 9.75 -47.16 -29.22
CA TYR A 768 9.12 -47.07 -27.91
C TYR A 768 7.64 -46.72 -28.04
N TYR A 769 6.75 -47.68 -27.78
CA TYR A 769 5.30 -47.48 -27.73
C TYR A 769 4.87 -47.15 -26.30
N TRP A 770 5.02 -45.87 -25.93
CA TRP A 770 4.60 -45.31 -24.64
C TRP A 770 3.23 -44.61 -24.71
N SER A 771 2.45 -44.81 -25.76
CA SER A 771 1.09 -44.30 -25.86
C SER A 771 0.09 -45.21 -25.16
N THR A 772 -0.96 -44.66 -24.57
CA THR A 772 -2.13 -45.45 -24.12
C THR A 772 -3.16 -45.66 -25.24
N GLY A 773 -2.94 -45.07 -26.42
CA GLY A 773 -3.76 -45.31 -27.60
C GLY A 773 -3.62 -46.72 -28.13
N THR A 774 -4.64 -47.22 -28.82
CA THR A 774 -4.66 -48.58 -29.35
C THR A 774 -3.68 -48.75 -30.51
N LEU A 775 -2.83 -49.78 -30.43
CA LEU A 775 -2.14 -50.32 -31.60
C LEU A 775 -3.10 -51.28 -32.30
N ALA A 776 -3.51 -50.92 -33.52
CA ALA A 776 -4.43 -51.75 -34.30
C ALA A 776 -3.79 -53.06 -34.75
N ALA A 777 -4.61 -54.00 -35.24
CA ALA A 777 -4.14 -55.31 -35.68
C ALA A 777 -3.22 -55.21 -36.91
N GLY A 778 -2.25 -56.12 -37.01
CA GLY A 778 -1.39 -56.23 -38.19
C GLY A 778 -0.07 -55.47 -38.11
N ALA A 779 0.43 -55.17 -36.90
CA ALA A 779 1.78 -54.64 -36.73
C ALA A 779 2.84 -55.65 -37.21
N VAL A 780 3.88 -55.16 -37.90
CA VAL A 780 4.96 -55.98 -38.48
C VAL A 780 6.31 -55.52 -37.95
N ILE A 781 7.05 -56.40 -37.29
CA ILE A 781 8.41 -56.17 -36.81
C ILE A 781 9.34 -57.08 -37.61
N SER A 782 10.41 -56.55 -38.18
CA SER A 782 11.33 -57.30 -39.04
C SER A 782 12.74 -56.73 -38.99
N GLY A 783 13.69 -57.40 -39.66
CA GLY A 783 15.09 -56.95 -39.70
C GLY A 783 15.72 -56.96 -38.30
N ASP A 784 16.23 -55.81 -37.87
CA ASP A 784 16.75 -55.56 -36.52
C ASP A 784 15.82 -54.69 -35.66
N GLY A 785 14.56 -54.50 -36.09
CA GLY A 785 13.58 -53.65 -35.43
C GLY A 785 13.15 -54.14 -34.04
N GLN A 786 13.09 -53.23 -33.08
CA GLN A 786 12.59 -53.49 -31.72
C GLN A 786 11.31 -52.71 -31.46
N LEU A 787 10.24 -53.38 -31.03
CA LEU A 787 9.04 -52.75 -30.47
C LEU A 787 9.05 -52.88 -28.95
N ILE A 788 9.13 -51.75 -28.25
CA ILE A 788 9.39 -51.67 -26.82
C ILE A 788 8.21 -50.99 -26.14
N PHE A 789 7.52 -51.71 -25.26
CA PHE A 789 6.45 -51.15 -24.42
C PHE A 789 6.98 -50.65 -23.07
N ASP A 790 8.13 -51.16 -22.64
CA ASP A 790 8.79 -50.80 -21.39
C ASP A 790 9.23 -49.32 -21.37
N GLY A 791 9.11 -48.68 -20.21
CA GLY A 791 9.47 -47.28 -19.98
C GLY A 791 8.28 -46.39 -19.57
N ASP A 792 7.05 -46.79 -19.90
CA ASP A 792 5.82 -46.17 -19.39
C ASP A 792 4.86 -47.24 -18.84
N LEU A 793 4.62 -47.20 -17.52
CA LEU A 793 3.85 -48.20 -16.78
C LEU A 793 2.33 -48.13 -16.99
N ARG A 794 1.82 -47.16 -17.78
CA ARG A 794 0.38 -47.08 -18.09
C ARG A 794 -0.04 -48.23 -19.02
N PRO A 795 -1.19 -48.88 -18.78
CA PRO A 795 -1.66 -49.99 -19.63
C PRO A 795 -1.71 -49.65 -21.12
N LYS A 796 -1.32 -50.62 -21.95
CA LYS A 796 -1.29 -50.54 -23.42
C LYS A 796 -2.33 -51.49 -24.01
N THR A 797 -2.89 -51.14 -25.17
CA THR A 797 -3.88 -51.98 -25.87
C THR A 797 -3.38 -52.33 -27.26
N VAL A 798 -3.28 -53.63 -27.54
CA VAL A 798 -2.97 -54.17 -28.87
C VAL A 798 -4.15 -55.01 -29.34
N ALA A 799 -4.78 -54.60 -30.45
CA ALA A 799 -6.06 -55.15 -30.91
C ALA A 799 -5.96 -56.47 -31.71
N GLY A 800 -4.76 -56.99 -31.97
CA GLY A 800 -4.56 -58.21 -32.74
C GLY A 800 -3.12 -58.75 -32.68
N THR A 801 -2.78 -59.63 -33.61
CA THR A 801 -1.48 -60.28 -33.65
C THR A 801 -0.39 -59.38 -34.21
N ILE A 802 0.77 -59.34 -33.55
CA ILE A 802 2.00 -58.70 -34.05
C ILE A 802 2.81 -59.74 -34.81
N SER A 803 3.14 -59.48 -36.07
CA SER A 803 3.99 -60.36 -36.88
C SER A 803 5.46 -59.99 -36.71
N VAL A 804 6.32 -60.95 -36.36
CA VAL A 804 7.74 -60.75 -36.10
C VAL A 804 8.56 -61.64 -37.05
N PHE A 805 9.39 -61.03 -37.90
CA PHE A 805 10.15 -61.69 -38.96
C PHE A 805 11.67 -61.55 -38.76
N GLY A 806 12.35 -62.69 -38.59
CA GLY A 806 13.81 -62.76 -38.46
C GLY A 806 14.32 -62.76 -37.02
N ASP A 807 15.57 -63.21 -36.83
CA ASP A 807 16.15 -63.52 -35.51
C ASP A 807 16.65 -62.30 -34.74
N SER A 808 16.69 -61.13 -35.38
CA SER A 808 17.10 -59.86 -34.76
C SER A 808 15.93 -58.92 -34.48
N ALA A 809 14.72 -59.25 -34.96
CA ALA A 809 13.50 -58.50 -34.68
C ALA A 809 12.94 -58.86 -33.31
N GLY A 810 12.50 -57.87 -32.54
CA GLY A 810 12.08 -58.07 -31.14
C GLY A 810 10.83 -57.30 -30.73
N VAL A 811 10.09 -57.88 -29.78
CA VAL A 811 9.01 -57.22 -29.02
C VAL A 811 9.37 -57.35 -27.54
N ILE A 812 9.32 -56.25 -26.80
CA ILE A 812 9.74 -56.16 -25.39
C ILE A 812 8.59 -55.61 -24.54
N ASP A 813 8.14 -56.39 -23.56
CA ASP A 813 7.13 -56.02 -22.55
C ASP A 813 7.48 -56.68 -21.20
N SER A 814 8.67 -56.39 -20.66
CA SER A 814 9.12 -56.96 -19.39
C SER A 814 8.32 -56.42 -18.20
N ALA A 815 7.66 -55.26 -18.38
CA ALA A 815 6.83 -54.63 -17.37
C ALA A 815 5.37 -55.15 -17.33
N GLU A 816 4.99 -56.05 -18.24
CA GLU A 816 3.63 -56.64 -18.34
C GLU A 816 2.54 -55.56 -18.44
N VAL A 817 2.77 -54.54 -19.28
CA VAL A 817 1.84 -53.39 -19.42
C VAL A 817 0.88 -53.55 -20.60
N VAL A 818 1.10 -54.51 -21.49
CA VAL A 818 0.26 -54.72 -22.67
C VAL A 818 -0.88 -55.68 -22.35
N ASN A 819 -2.10 -55.28 -22.71
CA ASN A 819 -3.31 -56.11 -22.57
C ASN A 819 -3.43 -56.72 -21.15
N VAL A 820 -3.27 -55.92 -20.10
CA VAL A 820 -3.20 -56.35 -18.67
C VAL A 820 -4.34 -57.31 -18.23
N ASP A 821 -5.51 -57.25 -18.88
CA ASP A 821 -6.65 -58.14 -18.62
C ASP A 821 -6.87 -59.22 -19.72
N GLY A 822 -5.87 -59.49 -20.57
CA GLY A 822 -5.95 -60.36 -21.75
C GLY A 822 -4.57 -60.85 -22.22
N TYR A 823 -4.50 -61.35 -23.46
CA TYR A 823 -3.25 -61.92 -24.01
C TYR A 823 -2.62 -60.99 -25.05
N LEU A 824 -1.28 -60.89 -25.05
CA LEU A 824 -0.51 -60.42 -26.19
C LEU A 824 -0.32 -61.57 -27.19
N SER A 825 -0.72 -61.37 -28.44
CA SER A 825 -0.58 -62.38 -29.51
C SER A 825 0.56 -62.03 -30.45
N LEU A 826 1.51 -62.94 -30.62
CA LEU A 826 2.69 -62.78 -31.48
C LEU A 826 2.76 -63.90 -32.53
N HIS A 827 3.05 -63.54 -33.77
CA HIS A 827 3.31 -64.46 -34.87
C HIS A 827 4.77 -64.40 -35.28
N PHE A 828 5.57 -65.37 -34.85
CA PHE A 828 7.03 -65.34 -35.02
C PHE A 828 7.47 -66.23 -36.20
N GLN A 829 8.34 -65.71 -37.07
CA GLN A 829 8.88 -66.43 -38.24
C GLN A 829 10.43 -66.57 -38.23
N GLY A 830 11.08 -66.37 -37.08
CA GLY A 830 12.53 -66.60 -36.90
C GLY A 830 12.88 -67.97 -36.29
N THR A 831 14.17 -68.29 -36.26
CA THR A 831 14.76 -69.51 -35.70
C THR A 831 15.26 -69.39 -34.25
N SER A 832 15.27 -68.18 -33.64
CA SER A 832 15.93 -67.93 -32.33
C SER A 832 15.26 -66.87 -31.41
N ARG A 833 15.13 -67.20 -30.10
CA ARG A 833 14.91 -66.37 -28.86
C ARG A 833 13.51 -65.76 -28.53
N PHE A 834 13.11 -65.91 -27.24
CA PHE A 834 11.93 -65.31 -26.56
C PHE A 834 12.29 -64.83 -25.13
N ALA A 835 13.31 -63.98 -24.99
CA ALA A 835 13.92 -63.76 -23.66
C ALA A 835 13.18 -62.77 -22.75
N ASP A 836 12.46 -61.77 -23.28
CA ASP A 836 12.05 -60.57 -22.51
C ASP A 836 10.57 -60.18 -22.75
N LEU A 837 9.68 -61.13 -22.46
CA LEU A 837 8.30 -61.11 -22.93
C LEU A 837 7.21 -61.11 -21.81
N GLY A 838 7.57 -61.29 -20.53
CA GLY A 838 6.60 -61.30 -19.41
C GLY A 838 5.70 -62.56 -19.37
N GLY A 839 4.76 -62.64 -18.41
CA GLY A 839 3.73 -63.69 -18.32
C GLY A 839 2.52 -63.45 -19.26
N ASP A 840 1.81 -64.52 -19.64
CA ASP A 840 0.56 -64.50 -20.46
C ASP A 840 0.67 -64.13 -21.96
N ILE A 841 1.35 -64.98 -22.75
CA ILE A 841 1.55 -64.79 -24.21
C ILE A 841 1.08 -65.98 -25.03
N ILE A 842 0.50 -65.69 -26.20
CA ILE A 842 0.24 -66.68 -27.26
C ILE A 842 1.23 -66.46 -28.40
N ILE A 843 2.04 -67.49 -28.71
CA ILE A 843 2.98 -67.50 -29.84
C ILE A 843 2.49 -68.51 -30.87
N SER A 844 2.30 -68.08 -32.12
CA SER A 844 2.01 -68.96 -33.26
C SER A 844 3.17 -68.97 -34.25
N ARG A 845 3.36 -70.13 -34.92
CA ARG A 845 4.35 -70.32 -36.01
C ARG A 845 3.64 -70.51 -37.36
N GLY A 846 3.61 -69.47 -38.19
CA GLY A 846 3.19 -69.56 -39.60
C GLY A 846 1.68 -69.66 -39.84
N THR A 847 1.22 -69.20 -41.00
CA THR A 847 -0.14 -69.47 -41.50
C THR A 847 -0.17 -70.88 -42.07
N ALA A 848 -1.10 -71.71 -41.60
CA ALA A 848 -1.32 -73.04 -42.16
C ALA A 848 -1.53 -72.99 -43.68
N ALA A 849 -0.89 -73.89 -44.43
CA ALA A 849 -1.33 -74.18 -45.80
C ALA A 849 -2.77 -74.72 -45.77
N GLU A 850 -3.56 -74.53 -46.84
CA GLU A 850 -4.97 -74.98 -46.90
C GLU A 850 -5.09 -76.45 -46.42
N GLY A 851 -5.64 -76.63 -45.21
CA GLY A 851 -5.88 -77.94 -44.61
C GLY A 851 -5.12 -78.29 -43.32
N GLU A 852 -4.22 -77.43 -42.81
CA GLU A 852 -3.58 -77.62 -41.49
C GLU A 852 -4.22 -76.74 -40.39
N GLU A 853 -4.33 -77.25 -39.16
CA GLU A 853 -4.84 -76.50 -38.01
C GLU A 853 -3.80 -75.47 -37.52
N GLU A 854 -4.27 -74.28 -37.16
CA GLU A 854 -3.47 -73.21 -36.56
C GLU A 854 -2.91 -73.69 -35.21
N VAL A 855 -1.61 -73.96 -35.13
CA VAL A 855 -0.95 -74.35 -33.88
C VAL A 855 -0.71 -73.10 -33.04
N SER A 856 -1.69 -72.77 -32.21
CA SER A 856 -1.54 -71.80 -31.12
C SER A 856 -0.71 -72.41 -30.00
N VAL A 857 0.48 -71.87 -29.73
CA VAL A 857 1.27 -72.26 -28.56
C VAL A 857 1.05 -71.19 -27.47
N THR A 858 0.26 -71.51 -26.46
CA THR A 858 0.20 -70.71 -25.22
C THR A 858 1.46 -71.03 -24.42
N LEU A 859 2.42 -70.10 -24.38
CA LEU A 859 3.66 -70.25 -23.61
C LEU A 859 3.47 -69.53 -22.27
N TYR A 860 3.36 -70.29 -21.18
CA TYR A 860 3.55 -69.75 -19.84
C TYR A 860 5.05 -69.47 -19.64
N ALA A 861 5.45 -68.21 -19.87
CA ALA A 861 6.82 -67.76 -19.67
C ALA A 861 7.14 -67.61 -18.16
N ALA A 862 7.43 -68.75 -17.53
CA ALA A 862 8.23 -68.80 -16.30
C ALA A 862 9.39 -69.81 -16.42
N ALA A 863 9.67 -70.32 -17.62
CA ALA A 863 10.58 -71.44 -17.80
C ALA A 863 11.32 -71.45 -19.15
N MET A 864 12.25 -70.52 -19.38
CA MET A 864 13.32 -70.72 -20.38
C MET A 864 14.65 -70.07 -19.94
N GLN A 865 15.40 -70.76 -19.08
CA GLN A 865 16.87 -70.67 -19.07
C GLN A 865 17.41 -72.05 -19.48
N MET A 866 17.88 -72.20 -20.71
CA MET A 866 18.60 -73.40 -21.14
C MET A 866 20.00 -73.05 -21.66
N VAL A 867 21.00 -73.70 -21.04
CA VAL A 867 22.39 -73.78 -21.46
C VAL A 867 22.72 -75.26 -21.69
N SER A 868 23.39 -75.55 -22.80
CA SER A 868 23.81 -76.88 -23.33
C SER A 868 24.71 -77.69 -22.39
N VAL A 869 24.71 -79.05 -22.45
CA VAL A 869 25.91 -79.88 -22.12
C VAL A 869 25.95 -81.28 -22.80
N ALA A 870 27.07 -81.50 -23.52
CA ALA A 870 27.96 -82.66 -23.77
C ALA A 870 27.51 -84.04 -24.30
N VAL A 871 28.20 -84.39 -25.40
CA VAL A 871 28.44 -85.69 -26.05
C VAL A 871 29.50 -86.51 -25.28
N ASP A 872 29.23 -87.77 -24.91
CA ASP A 872 30.31 -88.73 -24.62
C ASP A 872 29.85 -90.19 -24.82
N SER A 873 30.71 -91.01 -25.40
CA SER A 873 30.42 -92.34 -25.98
C SER A 873 30.57 -93.54 -25.02
N GLU A 874 30.67 -93.34 -23.70
CA GLU A 874 30.90 -94.42 -22.71
C GLU A 874 29.87 -94.44 -21.54
N LEU A 875 28.56 -94.38 -21.83
CA LEU A 875 27.50 -94.37 -20.80
C LEU A 875 26.96 -95.77 -20.48
N GLU A 876 27.40 -96.41 -19.39
CA GLU A 876 26.80 -97.69 -18.92
C GLU A 876 25.59 -97.52 -17.98
N SER A 877 25.37 -96.36 -17.33
CA SER A 877 24.08 -95.99 -16.71
C SER A 877 23.96 -94.49 -16.40
N ILE A 878 22.75 -93.92 -16.51
CA ILE A 878 22.46 -92.51 -16.20
C ILE A 878 22.71 -92.19 -14.71
N ALA A 879 22.49 -93.18 -13.83
CA ALA A 879 22.72 -93.05 -12.38
C ALA A 879 24.19 -92.75 -12.02
N ALA A 880 25.16 -93.22 -12.82
CA ALA A 880 26.58 -92.96 -12.56
C ALA A 880 26.98 -91.50 -12.85
N LYS A 881 26.38 -90.83 -13.84
CA LYS A 881 26.62 -89.40 -14.14
C LYS A 881 25.96 -88.46 -13.14
N LEU A 882 24.79 -88.83 -12.59
CA LEU A 882 24.11 -88.04 -11.55
C LEU A 882 24.84 -88.11 -10.19
N ALA A 883 25.60 -89.19 -9.93
CA ALA A 883 26.36 -89.38 -8.71
C ALA A 883 27.82 -88.87 -8.76
N THR A 884 28.37 -88.56 -9.94
CA THR A 884 29.77 -88.08 -10.08
C THR A 884 29.85 -86.58 -10.36
N GLU A 885 29.94 -85.81 -9.26
CA GLU A 885 30.55 -84.48 -9.04
C GLU A 885 30.53 -83.37 -10.11
N SER A 886 29.68 -83.36 -11.15
CA SER A 886 29.61 -82.20 -12.06
C SER A 886 28.22 -81.79 -12.54
N TYR A 887 27.14 -82.38 -12.00
CA TYR A 887 25.78 -81.87 -12.23
C TYR A 887 25.14 -81.41 -10.92
N SER A 888 25.27 -80.12 -10.63
CA SER A 888 24.48 -79.42 -9.62
C SER A 888 23.38 -78.62 -10.33
N HIS A 889 22.12 -79.04 -10.17
CA HIS A 889 21.00 -78.25 -10.68
C HIS A 889 21.07 -76.83 -10.06
N PRO A 890 20.95 -75.74 -10.84
CA PRO A 890 21.08 -74.37 -10.33
C PRO A 890 20.15 -74.03 -9.15
N SER A 891 19.06 -74.79 -9.00
CA SER A 891 18.09 -74.66 -7.90
C SER A 891 18.31 -75.61 -6.71
N GLY A 892 19.38 -76.41 -6.66
CA GLY A 892 19.74 -77.26 -5.51
C GLY A 892 18.92 -78.54 -5.29
N LYS A 893 18.13 -79.02 -6.27
CA LYS A 893 17.35 -80.27 -6.17
C LYS A 893 18.22 -81.53 -6.26
N LEU A 894 17.81 -82.63 -5.61
CA LEU A 894 18.55 -83.90 -5.54
C LEU A 894 17.88 -84.98 -6.41
N GLU A 895 18.57 -86.11 -6.64
CA GLU A 895 18.07 -87.27 -7.41
C GLU A 895 16.68 -87.76 -6.94
N ALA A 896 16.43 -87.70 -5.63
CA ALA A 896 15.16 -88.13 -5.03
C ALA A 896 13.95 -87.25 -5.41
N ASP A 897 14.18 -86.07 -5.99
CA ASP A 897 13.11 -85.13 -6.39
C ASP A 897 12.66 -85.35 -7.85
N ILE A 898 13.30 -86.26 -8.57
CA ILE A 898 12.97 -86.61 -9.97
C ILE A 898 11.68 -87.43 -9.99
N ILE A 899 10.74 -87.03 -10.83
CA ILE A 899 9.46 -87.73 -10.99
C ILE A 899 9.27 -88.32 -12.39
N GLN A 900 10.03 -87.86 -13.38
CA GLN A 900 9.95 -88.34 -14.75
C GLN A 900 11.26 -88.09 -15.50
N ILE A 901 11.59 -89.01 -16.41
CA ILE A 901 12.70 -88.84 -17.35
C ILE A 901 12.19 -89.21 -18.75
N ASP A 902 12.42 -88.30 -19.70
CA ASP A 902 12.13 -88.55 -21.10
C ASP A 902 13.44 -88.77 -21.85
N VAL A 903 13.46 -89.81 -22.68
CA VAL A 903 14.58 -90.11 -23.58
C VAL A 903 14.18 -89.69 -24.98
N ILE A 904 14.97 -88.79 -25.55
CA ILE A 904 14.76 -88.27 -26.90
C ILE A 904 15.88 -88.79 -27.78
N ALA A 905 15.51 -89.56 -28.81
CA ALA A 905 16.43 -90.16 -29.77
C ALA A 905 16.59 -89.21 -30.97
N PRO A 906 17.63 -88.37 -31.07
CA PRO A 906 17.59 -87.21 -31.96
C PRO A 906 18.22 -87.43 -33.34
N THR A 907 18.89 -88.57 -33.57
CA THR A 907 19.58 -88.82 -34.86
C THR A 907 19.65 -90.29 -35.31
N ALA A 908 19.19 -91.24 -34.48
CA ALA A 908 19.07 -92.67 -34.82
C ALA A 908 18.13 -93.36 -33.81
N ASP A 909 17.59 -94.52 -34.18
CA ASP A 909 16.82 -95.36 -33.27
C ASP A 909 17.67 -95.79 -32.06
N LEU A 910 17.07 -95.81 -30.87
CA LEU A 910 17.75 -96.03 -29.60
C LEU A 910 17.05 -97.13 -28.80
N SER A 911 17.80 -98.15 -28.35
CA SER A 911 17.26 -99.18 -27.47
C SER A 911 17.45 -98.82 -26.00
N VAL A 912 16.34 -98.83 -25.25
CA VAL A 912 16.28 -98.45 -23.84
C VAL A 912 15.80 -99.62 -22.99
N HIS A 913 16.48 -99.88 -21.88
CA HIS A 913 16.11 -100.91 -20.90
C HIS A 913 15.72 -100.29 -19.55
N ASP A 914 14.53 -100.61 -19.05
CA ASP A 914 14.05 -100.30 -17.70
C ASP A 914 14.14 -101.56 -16.82
N ALA A 915 14.85 -101.47 -15.70
CA ALA A 915 15.06 -102.58 -14.76
C ALA A 915 13.78 -103.13 -14.12
N SER A 916 12.66 -102.41 -14.16
CA SER A 916 11.44 -102.77 -13.43
C SER A 916 10.27 -103.24 -14.30
N ASN A 917 10.29 -102.99 -15.62
CA ASN A 917 9.14 -103.28 -16.47
C ASN A 917 9.42 -103.94 -17.84
N ASP A 918 10.67 -104.08 -18.28
CA ASP A 918 10.95 -104.65 -19.60
C ASP A 918 12.39 -105.19 -19.71
N THR A 919 12.53 -106.52 -19.66
CA THR A 919 13.84 -107.19 -19.88
C THR A 919 14.19 -107.35 -21.37
N ASP A 920 13.28 -106.97 -22.26
CA ASP A 920 13.29 -107.22 -23.70
C ASP A 920 13.95 -106.08 -24.48
N GLY A 921 13.94 -104.85 -23.94
CA GLY A 921 14.51 -103.65 -24.57
C GLY A 921 13.56 -103.03 -25.59
N GLN A 922 13.12 -101.80 -25.35
CA GLN A 922 12.25 -101.07 -26.28
C GLN A 922 13.07 -100.16 -27.19
N THR A 923 12.73 -100.15 -28.48
CA THR A 923 13.38 -99.28 -29.47
C THR A 923 12.58 -98.00 -29.66
N VAL A 924 13.18 -96.88 -29.28
CA VAL A 924 12.65 -95.54 -29.53
C VAL A 924 13.14 -95.10 -30.90
N ALA A 925 12.21 -94.90 -31.83
CA ALA A 925 12.56 -94.48 -33.19
C ALA A 925 13.19 -93.08 -33.20
N ALA A 926 13.99 -92.79 -34.23
CA ALA A 926 14.54 -91.45 -34.44
C ALA A 926 13.43 -90.38 -34.42
N ASP A 927 13.70 -89.30 -33.70
CA ASP A 927 12.82 -88.17 -33.39
C ASP A 927 11.58 -88.49 -32.53
N ALA A 928 11.45 -89.72 -32.03
CA ALA A 928 10.43 -90.08 -31.04
C ALA A 928 10.91 -89.77 -29.61
N THR A 929 9.94 -89.51 -28.72
CA THR A 929 10.16 -89.33 -27.29
C THR A 929 9.38 -90.39 -26.53
N GLU A 930 10.08 -91.14 -25.69
CA GLU A 930 9.48 -92.15 -24.82
C GLU A 930 9.52 -91.69 -23.35
N TYR A 931 8.44 -91.94 -22.63
CA TYR A 931 8.17 -91.37 -21.30
C TYR A 931 8.33 -92.42 -20.20
N PHE A 932 9.21 -92.16 -19.23
CA PHE A 932 9.42 -93.06 -18.08
C PHE A 932 9.02 -92.36 -16.77
N PRO A 933 7.82 -92.65 -16.21
CA PRO A 933 7.39 -92.11 -14.93
C PRO A 933 8.10 -92.83 -13.77
N VAL A 934 8.71 -92.08 -12.86
CA VAL A 934 9.45 -92.63 -11.71
C VAL A 934 8.51 -92.72 -10.50
N ALA A 935 7.91 -93.90 -10.28
CA ALA A 935 7.04 -94.15 -9.13
C ALA A 935 7.75 -94.97 -8.04
N GLY A 936 8.29 -94.30 -7.02
CA GLY A 936 8.89 -94.94 -5.84
C GLY A 936 10.35 -95.39 -6.03
N SER A 937 10.99 -95.77 -4.92
CA SER A 937 12.46 -95.87 -4.74
C SER A 937 13.18 -97.02 -5.47
N ALA A 938 12.74 -97.44 -6.66
CA ALA A 938 13.24 -98.64 -7.33
C ALA A 938 13.57 -98.51 -8.83
N ALA A 939 13.62 -97.31 -9.41
CA ALA A 939 14.09 -97.13 -10.79
C ALA A 939 15.55 -96.66 -10.82
N THR A 940 16.50 -97.50 -10.38
CA THR A 940 17.93 -97.11 -10.30
C THR A 940 18.78 -97.55 -11.50
N ALA A 941 18.19 -98.01 -12.60
CA ALA A 941 18.97 -98.23 -13.82
C ALA A 941 18.10 -98.15 -15.09
N LEU A 942 18.13 -96.99 -15.73
CA LEU A 942 17.84 -96.89 -17.16
C LEU A 942 19.16 -97.11 -17.90
N ARG A 943 19.23 -98.14 -18.76
CA ARG A 943 20.42 -98.47 -19.54
C ARG A 943 20.16 -98.21 -21.02
N LEU A 944 21.02 -97.38 -21.61
CA LEU A 944 21.00 -97.02 -23.01
C LEU A 944 21.98 -97.94 -23.74
N ILE A 945 21.53 -98.63 -24.77
CA ILE A 945 22.43 -99.42 -25.63
C ILE A 945 22.33 -98.83 -27.03
N THR A 946 23.39 -98.15 -27.45
CA THR A 946 23.54 -97.61 -28.80
C THR A 946 24.53 -98.48 -29.58
N GLU A 947 24.17 -98.96 -30.77
CA GLU A 947 25.17 -99.52 -31.70
C GLU A 947 25.97 -98.42 -32.46
N THR A 948 25.65 -97.14 -32.22
CA THR A 948 26.30 -95.96 -32.84
C THR A 948 26.65 -94.89 -31.81
N THR A 949 27.71 -94.10 -32.03
CA THR A 949 28.17 -93.00 -31.16
C THR A 949 27.30 -91.73 -31.22
N ALA A 950 25.97 -91.89 -31.36
CA ALA A 950 25.04 -90.77 -31.51
C ALA A 950 24.75 -90.09 -30.16
N ASP A 951 24.61 -88.77 -30.18
CA ASP A 951 24.23 -88.00 -29.00
C ASP A 951 22.79 -88.27 -28.59
N VAL A 952 22.58 -88.57 -27.31
CA VAL A 952 21.25 -88.79 -26.74
C VAL A 952 20.88 -87.61 -25.88
N LEU A 953 19.68 -87.06 -26.10
CA LEU A 953 19.16 -85.96 -25.28
C LEU A 953 18.22 -86.51 -24.22
N LEU A 954 18.51 -86.20 -22.96
CA LEU A 954 17.68 -86.59 -21.81
C LEU A 954 17.00 -85.35 -21.24
N LYS A 955 15.68 -85.44 -21.00
CA LYS A 955 14.94 -84.44 -20.24
C LYS A 955 14.52 -85.01 -18.89
N ILE A 956 14.87 -84.33 -17.81
CA ILE A 956 14.61 -84.77 -16.44
C ILE A 956 13.64 -83.79 -15.79
N TYR A 957 12.55 -84.32 -15.23
CA TYR A 957 11.53 -83.53 -14.54
C TYR A 957 11.60 -83.78 -13.04
N TYR A 958 11.58 -82.70 -12.28
CA TYR A 958 11.53 -82.72 -10.82
C TYR A 958 10.16 -82.29 -10.32
N LYS A 959 9.79 -82.72 -9.12
CA LYS A 959 8.54 -82.32 -8.45
C LYS A 959 8.46 -80.81 -8.17
#